data_AF-A0A6I9Y996-F1
#
_entry.id   AF-A0A6I9Y996-F1
#
_cell.length_a   1.000
_cell.length_b   1.000
_cell.length_c   1.000
_cell.angle_alpha   90.00
_cell.angle_beta   90.00
_cell.angle_gamma   90.00
#
_symmetry.space_group_name_H-M   'P 1'
#
loop_
_entity.id
_entity.type
_entity.pdbx_description
1 polymer ?
#
loop_
_entity_poly.entity_id
_entity_poly.type
_entity_poly.pdbx_seq_one_letter_code
_entity_poly.pdbx_strand_id
1 'polypeptide(L)'
;MPAVCDGSLPAGPPTSPAPPLWKLFGCAEASPYSLVDICLNVLVADLAKFCTERPDGSLCLKESQRLPQEVADRLLQIMSYQELLNDGTVGIFQGNQIRLKQACIRKAKISAQSFKKAFCHHKLVQLDAAGMNETVTIADVVSGLGSNNWIQNNLQCLILDSLTLFPTNSYERCFGQLPGLRSLSITNVLFGDEHLADVATLPRLESLNISNTSVTNISALLACRNRLRSLTMYSLKCLKMPTAKFLDVIGRLKYLVHLDISDDQHSGSEIAFCLLRQKDILPNLVSLDISGNKSITDEAVEAFVRQRPRMHFIGLLGTAAGFTEFVSGQGSLKVSGGENEMQILEALKRYNERPVFVKEAFFHLFLQTCFMKITKPEILKLVIIGMKNHPLDLAVQLTASACVLNLTRQGLAAGMPVRLLSSVIQLLLKAMETFPEQRQLQKNCLLSLSSVRILQDVPFNRFVAAKFVVQWLCNQENQHIQRIAVNVISILGLKLSDEQAAQLSAEFYIVVGKLLEIIEQKTNQSELDATFHFTLRALWNLTDEAPTICTHFMDHKGLDLFLEVLEIFSSDSSIQHKVLGLLNNVAEVRELHPRLMQKDFMDNVSELLNSSEIEVSYFAAGITANLISRGEEAWTLNQKLRRSLIEKLHSTLLKWPTPECKMVALPAYRSLKPFYPLLDCFTLPGVQIWAAWAILHVCCKTSAKYCAILIEENGLQHLYNIKENDQSDPDVRYLVNKILSYVETHVKYYGMPKHLIELQGHSD
;
A
#
# COMPACT_ATOMS: atom_id res chain seq x y z
N MET A 1 36.24 -40.38 18.77
CA MET A 1 35.64 -41.73 18.61
C MET A 1 34.32 -41.58 17.87
N PRO A 2 34.25 -42.01 16.61
CA PRO A 2 33.04 -41.94 15.80
C PRO A 2 32.23 -43.25 15.90
N ALA A 3 30.92 -43.18 15.73
CA ALA A 3 30.10 -44.33 15.38
C ALA A 3 29.37 -43.98 14.08
N VAL A 4 29.81 -44.67 13.02
CA VAL A 4 29.18 -44.76 11.70
C VAL A 4 28.17 -45.90 11.75
N CYS A 5 26.98 -45.70 11.19
CA CYS A 5 26.20 -46.79 10.61
C CYS A 5 25.50 -46.29 9.34
N ASP A 6 25.91 -46.89 8.22
CA ASP A 6 25.27 -46.91 6.91
C ASP A 6 23.83 -47.44 6.96
N GLY A 7 23.01 -47.01 6.00
CA GLY A 7 21.67 -47.54 5.81
C GLY A 7 20.88 -46.89 4.68
N SER A 8 21.13 -47.36 3.46
CA SER A 8 20.33 -47.18 2.24
C SER A 8 18.81 -47.04 2.45
N LEU A 9 18.24 -45.91 2.00
CA LEU A 9 16.78 -45.73 1.85
C LEU A 9 16.31 -46.25 0.49
N PRO A 10 15.21 -47.02 0.42
CA PRO A 10 14.65 -47.54 -0.83
C PRO A 10 13.97 -46.44 -1.64
N ALA A 11 14.04 -46.55 -2.97
CA ALA A 11 13.35 -45.68 -3.91
C ALA A 11 11.83 -45.68 -3.67
N GLY A 12 11.29 -44.54 -3.23
CA GLY A 12 9.85 -44.29 -3.15
C GLY A 12 9.22 -44.04 -4.54
N PRO A 13 7.90 -44.23 -4.69
CA PRO A 13 7.20 -44.18 -5.96
C PRO A 13 7.18 -42.75 -6.58
N PRO A 14 7.06 -42.64 -7.92
CA PRO A 14 7.19 -41.36 -8.61
C PRO A 14 5.89 -40.53 -8.60
N THR A 15 6.08 -39.21 -8.59
CA THR A 15 5.16 -38.13 -9.05
C THR A 15 3.90 -37.79 -8.22
N SER A 16 4.09 -36.91 -7.23
CA SER A 16 3.06 -35.93 -6.85
C SER A 16 2.93 -34.86 -7.95
N PRO A 17 1.71 -34.36 -8.27
CA PRO A 17 1.57 -33.14 -9.05
C PRO A 17 2.24 -31.98 -8.30
N ALA A 18 2.94 -31.11 -9.02
CA ALA A 18 3.65 -29.97 -8.45
C ALA A 18 2.71 -29.17 -7.51
N PRO A 19 3.15 -28.84 -6.28
CA PRO A 19 2.33 -28.04 -5.38
C PRO A 19 2.06 -26.68 -6.02
N PRO A 20 0.86 -26.10 -5.87
CA PRO A 20 0.60 -24.73 -6.28
C PRO A 20 1.60 -23.80 -5.58
N LEU A 21 2.14 -22.84 -6.35
CA LEU A 21 3.26 -21.94 -6.00
C LEU A 21 3.14 -21.24 -4.63
N TRP A 22 1.94 -21.15 -4.05
CA TRP A 22 1.73 -20.49 -2.75
C TRP A 22 2.32 -21.26 -1.54
N LYS A 23 2.68 -22.54 -1.66
CA LYS A 23 3.19 -23.37 -0.55
C LYS A 23 4.62 -23.06 -0.08
N LEU A 24 5.36 -22.15 -0.73
CA LEU A 24 6.77 -21.84 -0.38
C LEU A 24 6.97 -20.59 0.51
N PHE A 25 5.91 -19.88 0.91
CA PHE A 25 6.07 -18.48 1.35
C PHE A 25 5.91 -18.18 2.86
N GLY A 26 5.84 -19.19 3.73
CA GLY A 26 5.59 -18.98 5.17
C GLY A 26 6.68 -18.22 5.94
N CYS A 27 7.92 -18.16 5.44
CA CYS A 27 9.06 -17.52 6.11
C CYS A 27 9.60 -16.26 5.38
N ALA A 28 9.02 -15.89 4.23
CA ALA A 28 9.64 -14.92 3.32
C ALA A 28 9.23 -13.44 3.56
N GLU A 29 8.19 -13.17 4.34
CA GLU A 29 7.57 -11.83 4.36
C GLU A 29 8.10 -10.88 5.44
N ALA A 30 8.85 -11.41 6.41
CA ALA A 30 9.70 -10.61 7.29
C ALA A 30 11.07 -10.30 6.65
N SER A 31 11.39 -10.91 5.51
CA SER A 31 12.65 -10.74 4.78
C SER A 31 12.53 -9.63 3.72
N PRO A 32 13.61 -8.89 3.41
CA PRO A 32 13.67 -8.00 2.25
C PRO A 32 13.28 -8.73 0.94
N TYR A 33 12.98 -7.96 -0.11
CA TYR A 33 12.61 -8.51 -1.41
C TYR A 33 13.87 -9.20 -1.90
N SER A 34 13.71 -10.29 -2.67
CA SER A 34 14.88 -10.87 -3.30
C SER A 34 15.58 -9.77 -4.12
N LEU A 35 16.91 -9.78 -4.18
CA LEU A 35 17.65 -8.78 -4.97
C LEU A 35 17.11 -8.73 -6.41
N VAL A 36 16.74 -9.89 -6.96
CA VAL A 36 16.08 -10.01 -8.26
C VAL A 36 14.77 -9.21 -8.31
N ASP A 37 13.85 -9.40 -7.35
CA ASP A 37 12.60 -8.63 -7.33
C ASP A 37 12.86 -7.13 -7.17
N ILE A 38 13.86 -6.71 -6.37
CA ILE A 38 14.23 -5.30 -6.23
C ILE A 38 14.71 -4.75 -7.58
N CYS A 39 15.66 -5.43 -8.22
CA CYS A 39 16.20 -5.01 -9.52
C CYS A 39 15.13 -4.97 -10.61
N LEU A 40 14.23 -5.96 -10.65
CA LEU A 40 13.13 -5.98 -11.61
C LEU A 40 12.12 -4.86 -11.35
N ASN A 41 11.80 -4.56 -10.09
CA ASN A 41 10.93 -3.42 -9.78
C ASN A 41 11.57 -2.08 -10.18
N VAL A 42 12.88 -1.91 -10.02
CA VAL A 42 13.60 -0.72 -10.49
C VAL A 42 13.57 -0.64 -12.02
N LEU A 43 13.81 -1.76 -12.72
CA LEU A 43 13.74 -1.80 -14.18
C LEU A 43 12.34 -1.42 -14.68
N VAL A 44 11.31 -1.96 -14.05
CA VAL A 44 9.90 -1.73 -14.42
C VAL A 44 9.45 -0.30 -14.09
N ALA A 45 9.95 0.30 -13.01
CA ALA A 45 9.65 1.68 -12.63
C ALA A 45 10.22 2.71 -13.62
N ASP A 46 11.28 2.37 -14.36
CA ASP A 46 11.95 3.26 -15.31
C ASP A 46 12.27 2.56 -16.64
N LEU A 47 11.23 2.02 -17.29
CA LEU A 47 11.38 1.34 -18.58
C LEU A 47 12.03 2.23 -19.65
N ALA A 48 11.81 3.55 -19.61
CA ALA A 48 12.39 4.50 -20.57
C ALA A 48 13.92 4.54 -20.52
N LYS A 49 14.51 4.35 -19.32
CA LYS A 49 15.97 4.27 -19.17
C LYS A 49 16.55 2.99 -19.74
N PHE A 50 15.85 1.87 -19.62
CA PHE A 50 16.37 0.54 -20.01
C PHE A 50 15.92 0.07 -21.41
N CYS A 51 14.91 0.70 -22.00
CA CYS A 51 14.35 0.30 -23.29
C CYS A 51 14.53 1.37 -24.38
N THR A 52 14.62 0.92 -25.63
CA THR A 52 14.48 1.73 -26.85
C THR A 52 13.19 1.37 -27.57
N GLU A 53 12.58 2.35 -28.23
CA GLU A 53 11.38 2.16 -29.04
C GLU A 53 11.75 1.69 -30.46
N ARG A 54 11.09 0.64 -30.94
CA ARG A 54 11.18 0.15 -32.32
C ARG A 54 10.33 1.04 -33.25
N PRO A 55 10.53 0.98 -34.58
CA PRO A 55 9.71 1.75 -35.54
C PRO A 55 8.21 1.47 -35.47
N ASP A 56 7.80 0.31 -34.94
CA ASP A 56 6.39 -0.04 -34.74
C ASP A 56 5.82 0.38 -33.38
N GLY A 57 6.54 1.22 -32.63
CA GLY A 57 6.15 1.72 -31.30
C GLY A 57 6.40 0.73 -30.15
N SER A 58 6.92 -0.47 -30.44
CA SER A 58 7.17 -1.49 -29.42
C SER A 58 8.50 -1.28 -28.71
N LEU A 59 8.54 -1.50 -27.39
CA LEU A 59 9.76 -1.36 -26.60
C LEU A 59 10.68 -2.57 -26.74
N CYS A 60 11.99 -2.37 -26.64
CA CYS A 60 13.01 -3.42 -26.59
C CYS A 60 14.11 -3.05 -25.60
N LEU A 61 14.73 -4.03 -24.94
CA LEU A 61 15.84 -3.78 -24.03
C LEU A 61 17.05 -3.23 -24.82
N LYS A 62 17.70 -2.19 -24.28
CA LYS A 62 18.92 -1.60 -24.87
C LYS A 62 20.09 -2.58 -24.88
N GLU A 63 20.20 -3.40 -23.84
CA GLU A 63 21.29 -4.36 -23.69
C GLU A 63 21.04 -5.63 -24.51
N SER A 64 22.08 -6.12 -25.18
CA SER A 64 22.02 -7.31 -26.03
C SER A 64 22.10 -8.64 -25.27
N GLN A 65 22.27 -8.59 -23.95
CA GLN A 65 22.46 -9.77 -23.10
C GLN A 65 21.13 -10.51 -22.89
N ARG A 66 21.22 -11.85 -22.83
CA ARG A 66 20.04 -12.70 -22.62
C ARG A 66 19.69 -12.76 -21.14
N LEU A 67 18.43 -12.50 -20.80
CA LEU A 67 17.94 -12.76 -19.46
C LEU A 67 17.75 -14.27 -19.24
N PRO A 68 18.14 -14.82 -18.07
CA PRO A 68 17.76 -16.15 -17.67
C PRO A 68 16.23 -16.32 -17.74
N GLN A 69 15.77 -17.51 -18.12
CA GLN A 69 14.34 -17.78 -18.34
C GLN A 69 13.50 -17.50 -17.09
N GLU A 70 14.01 -17.84 -15.91
CA GLU A 70 13.34 -17.60 -14.64
C GLU A 70 13.17 -16.10 -14.34
N VAL A 71 14.16 -15.28 -14.72
CA VAL A 71 14.13 -13.82 -14.57
C VAL A 71 13.19 -13.19 -15.59
N ALA A 72 13.16 -13.73 -16.81
CA ALA A 72 12.25 -13.32 -17.87
C ALA A 72 10.77 -13.59 -17.53
N ASP A 73 10.46 -14.82 -17.09
CA ASP A 73 9.12 -15.21 -16.63
C ASP A 73 8.70 -14.30 -15.44
N ARG A 74 9.64 -14.01 -14.52
CA ARG A 74 9.40 -13.13 -13.37
C ARG A 74 9.17 -11.66 -13.75
N LEU A 75 9.92 -11.14 -14.72
CA LEU A 75 9.74 -9.78 -15.25
C LEU A 75 8.34 -9.64 -15.85
N LEU A 76 7.92 -10.58 -16.69
CA LEU A 76 6.58 -10.60 -17.26
C LEU A 76 5.50 -10.63 -16.17
N GLN A 77 5.70 -11.46 -15.13
CA GLN A 77 4.78 -11.55 -14.00
C GLN A 77 4.68 -10.22 -13.24
N ILE A 78 5.79 -9.52 -12.99
CA ILE A 78 5.78 -8.21 -12.32
C ILE A 78 5.06 -7.17 -13.20
N MET A 79 5.35 -7.14 -14.49
CA MET A 79 4.71 -6.20 -15.42
C MET A 79 3.20 -6.46 -15.56
N SER A 80 2.77 -7.72 -15.61
CA SER A 80 1.34 -8.08 -15.59
C SER A 80 0.71 -7.71 -14.24
N TYR A 81 1.39 -7.98 -13.12
CA TYR A 81 0.89 -7.66 -11.78
C TYR A 81 0.71 -6.16 -11.53
N GLN A 82 1.53 -5.32 -12.18
CA GLN A 82 1.45 -3.85 -12.15
C GLN A 82 0.58 -3.27 -13.29
N GLU A 83 -0.09 -4.12 -14.08
CA GLU A 83 -0.96 -3.72 -15.21
C GLU A 83 -0.25 -2.86 -16.28
N LEU A 84 1.05 -3.09 -16.48
CA LEU A 84 1.88 -2.31 -17.41
C LEU A 84 1.92 -2.86 -18.84
N LEU A 85 1.35 -4.05 -19.07
CA LEU A 85 1.37 -4.71 -20.37
C LEU A 85 0.39 -4.06 -21.35
N ASN A 86 0.95 -3.41 -22.37
CA ASN A 86 0.25 -2.83 -23.51
C ASN A 86 1.03 -3.13 -24.82
N ASP A 87 0.49 -2.73 -25.97
CA ASP A 87 1.11 -3.01 -27.28
C ASP A 87 2.57 -2.52 -27.39
N GLY A 88 2.91 -1.43 -26.71
CA GLY A 88 4.28 -0.93 -26.62
C GLY A 88 5.16 -1.81 -25.72
N THR A 89 4.80 -1.95 -24.45
CA THR A 89 5.64 -2.60 -23.43
C THR A 89 5.79 -4.11 -23.62
N VAL A 90 4.79 -4.78 -24.19
CA VAL A 90 4.86 -6.22 -24.49
C VAL A 90 5.93 -6.53 -25.55
N GLY A 91 6.36 -5.50 -26.31
CA GLY A 91 7.49 -5.54 -27.22
C GLY A 91 8.79 -6.07 -26.61
N ILE A 92 8.97 -5.91 -25.30
CA ILE A 92 10.17 -6.34 -24.57
C ILE A 92 10.38 -7.85 -24.73
N PHE A 93 9.28 -8.61 -24.82
CA PHE A 93 9.28 -10.06 -24.96
C PHE A 93 9.35 -10.55 -26.41
N GLN A 94 9.50 -9.63 -27.38
CA GLN A 94 9.73 -9.96 -28.78
C GLN A 94 11.21 -10.26 -29.04
N GLY A 95 11.48 -11.37 -29.75
CA GLY A 95 12.82 -11.74 -30.18
C GLY A 95 13.58 -12.69 -29.24
N ASN A 96 14.88 -12.88 -29.51
CA ASN A 96 15.69 -13.97 -28.94
C ASN A 96 16.45 -13.62 -27.65
N GLN A 97 16.34 -12.38 -27.17
CA GLN A 97 17.00 -11.92 -25.94
C GLN A 97 16.29 -12.41 -24.68
N ILE A 98 14.97 -12.53 -24.77
CA ILE A 98 14.11 -13.02 -23.69
C ILE A 98 13.58 -14.39 -24.12
N ARG A 99 13.52 -15.34 -23.19
CA ARG A 99 12.93 -16.66 -23.42
C ARG A 99 11.93 -16.94 -22.32
N LEU A 100 10.68 -17.12 -22.72
CA LEU A 100 9.58 -17.43 -21.82
C LEU A 100 9.27 -18.92 -21.87
N LYS A 101 8.93 -19.47 -20.70
CA LYS A 101 8.36 -20.81 -20.55
C LYS A 101 7.01 -20.76 -19.85
N GLN A 102 6.85 -19.83 -18.93
CA GLN A 102 5.60 -19.57 -18.21
C GLN A 102 5.20 -18.12 -18.45
N ALA A 103 4.12 -17.92 -19.19
CA ALA A 103 3.61 -16.59 -19.47
C ALA A 103 2.34 -16.31 -18.65
N CYS A 104 2.37 -15.25 -17.83
CA CYS A 104 1.20 -14.73 -17.12
C CYS A 104 0.96 -13.31 -17.61
N ILE A 105 -0.11 -13.12 -18.38
CA ILE A 105 -0.47 -11.86 -19.04
C ILE A 105 -1.89 -11.43 -18.66
N ARG A 106 -2.26 -11.68 -17.40
CA ARG A 106 -3.56 -11.31 -16.87
C ARG A 106 -3.80 -9.81 -17.04
N LYS A 107 -5.01 -9.44 -17.44
CA LYS A 107 -5.45 -8.04 -17.63
C LYS A 107 -4.60 -7.23 -18.63
N ALA A 108 -3.85 -7.89 -19.51
CA ALA A 108 -2.99 -7.21 -20.47
C ALA A 108 -3.80 -6.48 -21.56
N LYS A 109 -3.49 -5.21 -21.78
CA LYS A 109 -4.12 -4.35 -22.79
C LYS A 109 -3.37 -4.44 -24.13
N ILE A 110 -3.26 -5.66 -24.66
CA ILE A 110 -2.52 -5.95 -25.90
C ILE A 110 -3.46 -6.42 -27.01
N SER A 111 -3.12 -6.14 -28.26
CA SER A 111 -3.81 -6.65 -29.44
C SER A 111 -3.42 -8.09 -29.78
N ALA A 112 -4.23 -8.77 -30.59
CA ALA A 112 -3.94 -10.11 -31.11
C ALA A 112 -2.60 -10.16 -31.87
N GLN A 113 -2.29 -9.11 -32.63
CA GLN A 113 -1.04 -9.01 -33.39
C GLN A 113 0.18 -8.89 -32.46
N SER A 114 0.10 -8.08 -31.41
CA SER A 114 1.16 -7.94 -30.41
C SER A 114 1.33 -9.23 -29.59
N PHE A 115 0.23 -9.90 -29.22
CA PHE A 115 0.27 -11.21 -28.59
C PHE A 115 1.06 -12.21 -29.44
N LYS A 116 0.75 -12.30 -30.74
CA LYS A 116 1.43 -13.21 -31.66
C LYS A 116 2.92 -12.91 -31.77
N LYS A 117 3.30 -11.63 -31.94
CA LYS A 117 4.69 -11.20 -32.02
C LYS A 117 5.47 -11.48 -30.73
N ALA A 118 4.86 -11.27 -29.57
CA ALA A 118 5.53 -11.36 -28.29
C ALA A 118 5.63 -12.80 -27.76
N PHE A 119 4.61 -13.64 -27.94
CA PHE A 119 4.48 -14.91 -27.20
C PHE A 119 4.62 -16.17 -28.06
N CYS A 120 4.18 -16.14 -29.32
CA CYS A 120 4.02 -17.36 -30.11
C CYS A 120 5.35 -17.95 -30.62
N HIS A 121 6.47 -17.22 -30.56
CA HIS A 121 7.80 -17.74 -30.91
C HIS A 121 8.51 -18.47 -29.75
N HIS A 122 8.01 -18.32 -28.52
CA HIS A 122 8.61 -18.93 -27.32
C HIS A 122 8.27 -20.43 -27.17
N LYS A 123 8.96 -21.10 -26.24
CA LYS A 123 8.72 -22.50 -25.88
C LYS A 123 7.82 -22.59 -24.65
N LEU A 124 6.61 -22.06 -24.78
CA LEU A 124 5.66 -21.97 -23.68
C LEU A 124 5.14 -23.35 -23.25
N VAL A 125 5.15 -23.58 -21.95
CA VAL A 125 4.52 -24.74 -21.29
C VAL A 125 3.24 -24.32 -20.57
N GLN A 126 3.15 -23.06 -20.15
CA GLN A 126 1.97 -22.49 -19.50
C GLN A 126 1.69 -21.09 -20.01
N LEU A 127 0.41 -20.81 -20.26
CA LEU A 127 -0.09 -19.46 -20.54
C LEU A 127 -1.33 -19.18 -19.68
N ASP A 128 -1.29 -18.08 -18.92
CA ASP A 128 -2.45 -17.44 -18.30
C ASP A 128 -2.77 -16.13 -19.03
N ALA A 129 -3.87 -16.15 -19.80
CA ALA A 129 -4.37 -15.05 -20.61
C ALA A 129 -5.71 -14.50 -20.09
N ALA A 130 -5.96 -14.61 -18.78
CA ALA A 130 -7.21 -14.15 -18.17
C ALA A 130 -7.42 -12.63 -18.29
N GLY A 131 -8.60 -12.22 -18.75
CA GLY A 131 -9.03 -10.82 -18.79
C GLY A 131 -8.20 -9.93 -19.70
N MET A 132 -7.58 -10.47 -20.77
CA MET A 132 -6.93 -9.63 -21.79
C MET A 132 -7.94 -8.68 -22.46
N ASN A 133 -7.43 -7.72 -23.23
CA ASN A 133 -8.21 -6.77 -24.02
C ASN A 133 -9.43 -7.44 -24.69
N GLU A 134 -10.61 -6.84 -24.54
CA GLU A 134 -11.90 -7.36 -25.00
C GLU A 134 -11.93 -7.69 -26.51
N THR A 135 -11.07 -7.02 -27.28
CA THR A 135 -10.92 -7.24 -28.73
C THR A 135 -10.20 -8.54 -29.09
N VAL A 136 -9.44 -9.14 -28.17
CA VAL A 136 -8.71 -10.39 -28.41
C VAL A 136 -9.63 -11.57 -28.14
N THR A 137 -9.78 -12.43 -29.15
CA THR A 137 -10.65 -13.60 -29.05
C THR A 137 -9.89 -14.84 -28.61
N ILE A 138 -10.62 -15.85 -28.12
CA ILE A 138 -10.06 -17.19 -27.87
C ILE A 138 -9.44 -17.76 -29.16
N ALA A 139 -10.07 -17.54 -30.31
CA ALA A 139 -9.55 -17.99 -31.60
C ALA A 139 -8.20 -17.36 -31.94
N ASP A 140 -8.01 -16.06 -31.66
CA ASP A 140 -6.73 -15.37 -31.89
C ASP A 140 -5.60 -15.97 -31.05
N VAL A 141 -5.89 -16.26 -29.76
CA VAL A 141 -4.93 -16.87 -28.85
C VAL A 141 -4.58 -18.28 -29.31
N VAL A 142 -5.59 -19.12 -29.57
CA VAL A 142 -5.40 -20.52 -29.94
C VAL A 142 -4.70 -20.65 -31.30
N SER A 143 -5.10 -19.87 -32.31
CA SER A 143 -4.46 -19.88 -33.63
C SER A 143 -3.03 -19.32 -33.58
N GLY A 144 -2.78 -18.30 -32.77
CA GLY A 144 -1.45 -17.77 -32.52
C GLY A 144 -0.53 -18.84 -31.93
N LEU A 145 -0.97 -19.51 -30.86
CA LEU A 145 -0.24 -20.61 -30.23
C LEU A 145 -0.05 -21.80 -31.18
N GLY A 146 -1.10 -22.11 -31.95
CA GLY A 146 -1.11 -23.14 -32.98
C GLY A 146 -0.11 -22.88 -34.11
N SER A 147 0.36 -21.65 -34.33
CA SER A 147 1.38 -21.37 -35.34
C SER A 147 2.78 -21.93 -35.02
N ASN A 148 3.02 -22.39 -33.80
CA ASN A 148 4.31 -22.92 -33.36
C ASN A 148 4.22 -24.42 -32.99
N ASN A 149 4.91 -25.27 -33.76
CA ASN A 149 4.91 -26.71 -33.58
C ASN A 149 5.42 -27.16 -32.19
N TRP A 150 6.31 -26.39 -31.55
CA TRP A 150 6.70 -26.65 -30.16
C TRP A 150 5.48 -26.54 -29.26
N ILE A 151 4.84 -25.36 -29.27
CA ILE A 151 3.70 -25.03 -28.40
C ILE A 151 2.58 -26.05 -28.57
N GLN A 152 2.23 -26.42 -29.81
CA GLN A 152 1.19 -27.43 -30.08
C GLN A 152 1.39 -28.72 -29.27
N ASN A 153 2.62 -29.22 -29.20
CA ASN A 153 2.92 -30.53 -28.64
C ASN A 153 3.22 -30.51 -27.13
N ASN A 154 3.57 -29.35 -26.57
CA ASN A 154 3.95 -29.30 -25.16
C ASN A 154 3.55 -28.06 -24.36
N LEU A 155 2.66 -27.22 -24.88
CA LEU A 155 1.81 -26.39 -24.02
C LEU A 155 0.94 -27.31 -23.17
N GLN A 156 1.10 -27.25 -21.86
CA GLN A 156 0.41 -28.14 -20.91
C GLN A 156 -0.77 -27.45 -20.23
N CYS A 157 -0.68 -26.14 -19.98
CA CYS A 157 -1.69 -25.39 -19.25
C CYS A 157 -2.08 -24.11 -20.01
N LEU A 158 -3.37 -23.94 -20.25
CA LEU A 158 -3.94 -22.76 -20.88
C LEU A 158 -5.13 -22.25 -20.06
N ILE A 159 -5.07 -20.98 -19.64
CA ILE A 159 -6.14 -20.29 -18.92
C ILE A 159 -6.66 -19.15 -19.80
N LEU A 160 -7.95 -19.21 -20.09
CA LEU A 160 -8.72 -18.25 -20.88
C LEU A 160 -9.93 -17.85 -20.05
N ASP A 161 -9.97 -16.59 -19.64
CA ASP A 161 -11.05 -16.06 -18.81
C ASP A 161 -11.52 -14.72 -19.36
N SER A 162 -12.84 -14.52 -19.42
CA SER A 162 -13.46 -13.25 -19.80
C SER A 162 -13.04 -12.75 -21.20
N LEU A 163 -12.76 -13.67 -22.13
CA LEU A 163 -12.44 -13.37 -23.53
C LEU A 163 -13.65 -13.57 -24.44
N THR A 164 -13.68 -12.84 -25.56
CA THR A 164 -14.67 -13.12 -26.61
C THR A 164 -14.30 -14.40 -27.34
N LEU A 165 -15.29 -15.22 -27.70
CA LEU A 165 -15.02 -16.52 -28.32
C LEU A 165 -14.65 -16.40 -29.80
N PHE A 166 -15.48 -15.70 -30.59
CA PHE A 166 -15.31 -15.55 -32.03
C PHE A 166 -15.95 -14.26 -32.55
N PRO A 167 -15.34 -13.57 -33.51
CA PRO A 167 -16.06 -12.74 -34.46
C PRO A 167 -16.61 -13.65 -35.57
N THR A 168 -17.90 -14.04 -35.50
CA THR A 168 -18.73 -14.59 -36.61
C THR A 168 -18.35 -15.94 -37.27
N ASN A 169 -19.31 -16.89 -37.23
CA ASN A 169 -19.66 -17.94 -38.23
C ASN A 169 -18.67 -19.06 -38.66
N SER A 170 -17.51 -19.25 -38.03
CA SER A 170 -16.62 -20.38 -38.37
C SER A 170 -16.54 -21.41 -37.24
N TYR A 171 -17.24 -22.55 -37.40
CA TYR A 171 -17.20 -23.74 -36.54
C TYR A 171 -15.89 -24.54 -36.69
N GLU A 172 -14.74 -23.86 -36.63
CA GLU A 172 -13.46 -24.55 -36.68
C GLU A 172 -13.12 -25.16 -35.31
N ARG A 173 -12.70 -26.42 -35.31
CA ARG A 173 -12.17 -27.12 -34.12
C ARG A 173 -10.85 -26.49 -33.69
N CYS A 174 -10.91 -25.37 -32.98
CA CYS A 174 -9.72 -24.58 -32.66
C CYS A 174 -8.79 -25.32 -31.69
N PHE A 175 -9.33 -26.03 -30.69
CA PHE A 175 -8.50 -26.61 -29.63
C PHE A 175 -7.73 -27.85 -30.10
N GLY A 176 -8.22 -28.55 -31.13
CA GLY A 176 -7.53 -29.71 -31.72
C GLY A 176 -6.10 -29.41 -32.18
N GLN A 177 -5.74 -28.14 -32.41
CA GLN A 177 -4.39 -27.70 -32.76
C GLN A 177 -3.38 -27.80 -31.59
N LEU A 178 -3.85 -28.01 -30.36
CA LEU A 178 -3.02 -28.04 -29.15
C LEU A 178 -3.09 -29.41 -28.43
N PRO A 179 -2.66 -30.51 -29.08
CA PRO A 179 -2.76 -31.86 -28.52
C PRO A 179 -1.92 -32.09 -27.25
N GLY A 180 -0.97 -31.19 -26.96
CA GLY A 180 -0.16 -31.20 -25.75
C GLY A 180 -0.91 -30.83 -24.47
N LEU A 181 -2.09 -30.21 -24.57
CA LEU A 181 -2.81 -29.65 -23.42
C LEU A 181 -3.23 -30.73 -22.42
N ARG A 182 -2.90 -30.48 -21.16
CA ARG A 182 -3.29 -31.29 -19.99
C ARG A 182 -4.30 -30.58 -19.11
N SER A 183 -4.19 -29.27 -18.98
CA SER A 183 -5.08 -28.43 -18.20
C SER A 183 -5.62 -27.30 -19.06
N LEU A 184 -6.94 -27.18 -19.14
CA LEU A 184 -7.62 -26.11 -19.86
C LEU A 184 -8.64 -25.46 -18.94
N SER A 185 -8.53 -24.15 -18.75
CA SER A 185 -9.52 -23.34 -18.05
C SER A 185 -10.14 -22.36 -19.03
N ILE A 186 -11.45 -22.47 -19.22
CA ILE A 186 -12.26 -21.58 -20.06
C ILE A 186 -13.41 -21.09 -19.18
N THR A 187 -13.32 -19.85 -18.73
CA THR A 187 -14.25 -19.32 -17.71
C THR A 187 -14.82 -17.97 -18.08
N ASN A 188 -16.06 -17.70 -17.66
CA ASN A 188 -16.75 -16.42 -17.94
C ASN A 188 -16.83 -16.08 -19.44
N VAL A 189 -17.13 -17.07 -20.29
CA VAL A 189 -17.24 -16.92 -21.74
C VAL A 189 -18.46 -17.65 -22.30
N LEU A 190 -18.91 -17.29 -23.51
CA LEU A 190 -20.04 -17.92 -24.22
C LEU A 190 -19.71 -19.33 -24.79
N PHE A 191 -19.06 -20.17 -23.99
CA PHE A 191 -18.61 -21.50 -24.38
C PHE A 191 -19.75 -22.51 -24.23
N GLY A 192 -20.29 -22.98 -25.37
CA GLY A 192 -21.41 -23.95 -25.44
C GLY A 192 -20.99 -25.41 -25.67
N ASP A 193 -22.00 -26.28 -25.84
CA ASP A 193 -21.86 -27.74 -25.91
C ASP A 193 -20.95 -28.24 -27.06
N GLU A 194 -20.98 -27.59 -28.22
CA GLU A 194 -20.15 -27.97 -29.38
C GLU A 194 -18.66 -27.76 -29.11
N HIS A 195 -18.31 -26.64 -28.45
CA HIS A 195 -16.93 -26.36 -28.05
C HIS A 195 -16.45 -27.34 -26.98
N LEU A 196 -17.35 -27.73 -26.07
CA LEU A 196 -17.05 -28.77 -25.09
C LEU A 196 -16.75 -30.11 -25.78
N ALA A 197 -17.49 -30.45 -26.84
CA ALA A 197 -17.22 -31.64 -27.63
C ALA A 197 -15.84 -31.61 -28.29
N ASP A 198 -15.41 -30.47 -28.85
CA ASP A 198 -14.05 -30.28 -29.40
C ASP A 198 -12.98 -30.49 -28.33
N VAL A 199 -13.08 -29.79 -27.20
CA VAL A 199 -12.15 -29.91 -26.06
C VAL A 199 -12.08 -31.33 -25.53
N ALA A 200 -13.22 -32.03 -25.45
CA ALA A 200 -13.27 -33.42 -24.98
C ALA A 200 -12.56 -34.41 -25.91
N THR A 201 -12.16 -34.02 -27.13
CA THR A 201 -11.32 -34.83 -28.03
C THR A 201 -9.82 -34.74 -27.72
N LEU A 202 -9.37 -33.75 -26.95
CA LEU A 202 -7.96 -33.53 -26.64
C LEU A 202 -7.33 -34.76 -25.97
N PRO A 203 -6.23 -35.33 -26.51
CA PRO A 203 -5.76 -36.66 -26.13
C PRO A 203 -5.13 -36.72 -24.73
N ARG A 204 -4.62 -35.59 -24.23
CA ARG A 204 -3.90 -35.48 -22.95
C ARG A 204 -4.65 -34.69 -21.88
N LEU A 205 -5.90 -34.31 -22.13
CA LEU A 205 -6.68 -33.50 -21.20
C LEU A 205 -6.96 -34.26 -19.90
N GLU A 206 -6.45 -33.73 -18.80
CA GLU A 206 -6.58 -34.26 -17.44
C GLU A 206 -7.35 -33.32 -16.51
N SER A 207 -7.32 -32.00 -16.78
CA SER A 207 -8.01 -30.99 -15.99
C SER A 207 -8.80 -30.05 -16.89
N LEU A 208 -10.08 -29.87 -16.58
CA LEU A 208 -10.97 -29.00 -17.31
C LEU A 208 -11.76 -28.10 -16.35
N ASN A 209 -11.73 -26.80 -16.61
CA ASN A 209 -12.58 -25.82 -15.94
C ASN A 209 -13.46 -25.11 -16.98
N ILE A 210 -14.78 -25.21 -16.80
CA ILE A 210 -15.82 -24.61 -17.66
C ILE A 210 -16.76 -23.69 -16.86
N SER A 211 -16.27 -23.11 -15.77
CA SER A 211 -17.06 -22.28 -14.85
C SER A 211 -17.66 -21.05 -15.54
N ASN A 212 -18.90 -20.68 -15.19
CA ASN A 212 -19.62 -19.55 -15.80
C ASN A 212 -19.63 -19.60 -17.34
N THR A 213 -19.88 -20.77 -17.93
CA THR A 213 -20.03 -20.93 -19.38
C THR A 213 -21.48 -21.22 -19.78
N SER A 214 -21.76 -21.23 -21.08
CA SER A 214 -23.08 -21.50 -21.66
C SER A 214 -23.34 -22.99 -21.93
N VAL A 215 -22.52 -23.89 -21.39
CA VAL A 215 -22.73 -25.35 -21.52
C VAL A 215 -24.06 -25.74 -20.89
N THR A 216 -24.89 -26.44 -21.66
CA THR A 216 -26.20 -26.93 -21.24
C THR A 216 -26.20 -28.44 -20.94
N ASN A 217 -25.23 -29.17 -21.50
CA ASN A 217 -25.10 -30.62 -21.35
C ASN A 217 -23.63 -31.07 -21.33
N ILE A 218 -23.22 -31.79 -20.27
CA ILE A 218 -21.84 -32.24 -20.08
C ILE A 218 -21.54 -33.63 -20.69
N SER A 219 -22.48 -34.24 -21.42
CA SER A 219 -22.35 -35.60 -21.96
C SER A 219 -21.12 -35.78 -22.88
N ALA A 220 -20.65 -34.71 -23.51
CA ALA A 220 -19.42 -34.69 -24.32
C ALA A 220 -18.18 -35.14 -23.53
N LEU A 221 -18.13 -34.93 -22.22
CA LEU A 221 -17.03 -35.34 -21.34
C LEU A 221 -16.81 -36.87 -21.34
N LEU A 222 -17.79 -37.66 -21.77
CA LEU A 222 -17.64 -39.11 -21.90
C LEU A 222 -16.56 -39.51 -22.92
N ALA A 223 -16.18 -38.61 -23.84
CA ALA A 223 -15.05 -38.79 -24.75
C ALA A 223 -13.68 -38.73 -24.03
N CYS A 224 -13.62 -38.07 -22.87
CA CYS A 224 -12.43 -37.98 -22.02
C CYS A 224 -12.52 -38.75 -20.69
N ARG A 225 -13.52 -39.63 -20.54
CA ARG A 225 -13.81 -40.38 -19.30
C ARG A 225 -12.64 -41.18 -18.70
N ASN A 226 -11.72 -41.64 -19.54
CA ASN A 226 -10.59 -42.48 -19.12
C ASN A 226 -9.33 -41.69 -18.74
N ARG A 227 -9.37 -40.34 -18.80
CA ARG A 227 -8.20 -39.48 -18.56
C ARG A 227 -8.50 -38.25 -17.72
N LEU A 228 -9.74 -37.76 -17.73
CA LEU A 228 -10.12 -36.58 -16.95
C LEU A 228 -10.03 -36.89 -15.45
N ARG A 229 -9.22 -36.09 -14.74
CA ARG A 229 -8.91 -36.18 -13.32
C ARG A 229 -9.51 -35.02 -12.52
N SER A 230 -9.61 -33.84 -13.11
CA SER A 230 -10.16 -32.64 -12.47
C SER A 230 -11.22 -32.00 -13.34
N LEU A 231 -12.38 -31.71 -12.76
CA LEU A 231 -13.48 -31.04 -13.41
C LEU A 231 -14.02 -29.93 -12.51
N THR A 232 -14.01 -28.70 -13.01
CA THR A 232 -14.55 -27.52 -12.34
C THR A 232 -15.67 -26.93 -13.17
N MET A 233 -16.85 -26.82 -12.56
CA MET A 233 -18.08 -26.33 -13.18
C MET A 233 -18.74 -25.31 -12.23
N TYR A 234 -17.94 -24.41 -11.66
CA TYR A 234 -18.44 -23.40 -10.74
C TYR A 234 -19.46 -22.51 -11.46
N SER A 235 -20.64 -22.35 -10.85
CA SER A 235 -21.75 -21.55 -11.35
C SER A 235 -22.04 -21.78 -12.85
N LEU A 236 -22.32 -23.04 -13.21
CA LEU A 236 -22.72 -23.40 -14.57
C LEU A 236 -24.21 -23.10 -14.83
N LYS A 237 -24.55 -21.81 -14.87
CA LYS A 237 -25.93 -21.28 -14.89
C LYS A 237 -26.81 -21.80 -16.03
N CYS A 238 -26.22 -22.20 -17.15
CA CYS A 238 -26.94 -22.66 -18.34
C CYS A 238 -27.19 -24.18 -18.37
N LEU A 239 -26.76 -24.95 -17.37
CA LEU A 239 -26.95 -26.39 -17.31
C LEU A 239 -28.45 -26.74 -17.26
N LYS A 240 -28.96 -27.39 -18.30
CA LYS A 240 -30.38 -27.75 -18.44
C LYS A 240 -30.64 -29.26 -18.33
N MET A 241 -29.59 -30.06 -18.20
CA MET A 241 -29.74 -31.51 -18.16
C MET A 241 -30.34 -32.00 -16.83
N PRO A 242 -31.19 -33.06 -16.83
CA PRO A 242 -31.73 -33.63 -15.61
C PRO A 242 -30.66 -34.17 -14.67
N THR A 243 -30.86 -34.03 -13.35
CA THR A 243 -29.93 -34.50 -12.30
C THR A 243 -29.51 -35.95 -12.47
N ALA A 244 -30.44 -36.85 -12.82
CA ALA A 244 -30.11 -38.26 -13.05
C ALA A 244 -29.12 -38.47 -14.21
N LYS A 245 -29.28 -37.73 -15.32
CA LYS A 245 -28.35 -37.80 -16.45
C LYS A 245 -27.00 -37.18 -16.10
N PHE A 246 -26.99 -36.10 -15.32
CA PHE A 246 -25.76 -35.49 -14.84
C PHE A 246 -24.95 -36.50 -14.00
N LEU A 247 -25.61 -37.15 -13.04
CA LEU A 247 -24.98 -38.16 -12.18
C LEU A 247 -24.51 -39.39 -12.97
N ASP A 248 -25.21 -39.83 -14.01
CA ASP A 248 -24.73 -40.90 -14.91
C ASP A 248 -23.41 -40.51 -15.59
N VAL A 249 -23.34 -39.31 -16.19
CA VAL A 249 -22.13 -38.82 -16.84
C VAL A 249 -20.97 -38.77 -15.85
N ILE A 250 -21.19 -38.12 -14.69
CA ILE A 250 -20.18 -37.96 -13.65
C ILE A 250 -19.72 -39.33 -13.10
N GLY A 251 -20.65 -40.25 -12.84
CA GLY A 251 -20.33 -41.60 -12.36
C GLY A 251 -19.47 -42.42 -13.34
N ARG A 252 -19.52 -42.10 -14.64
CA ARG A 252 -18.70 -42.75 -15.68
C ARG A 252 -17.30 -42.16 -15.82
N LEU A 253 -17.01 -41.00 -15.20
CA LEU A 253 -15.68 -40.41 -15.13
C LEU A 253 -14.84 -41.04 -14.01
N LYS A 254 -14.50 -42.33 -14.16
CA LYS A 254 -13.91 -43.16 -13.08
C LYS A 254 -12.57 -42.68 -12.52
N TYR A 255 -11.83 -41.87 -13.29
CA TYR A 255 -10.52 -41.32 -12.90
C TYR A 255 -10.60 -39.94 -12.24
N LEU A 256 -11.82 -39.41 -12.08
CA LEU A 256 -12.01 -38.10 -11.49
C LEU A 256 -11.65 -38.13 -9.99
N VAL A 257 -10.74 -37.22 -9.62
CA VAL A 257 -10.20 -37.05 -8.26
C VAL A 257 -10.57 -35.69 -7.67
N HIS A 258 -10.84 -34.69 -8.54
CA HIS A 258 -11.33 -33.36 -8.15
C HIS A 258 -12.62 -33.05 -8.89
N LEU A 259 -13.66 -32.68 -8.13
CA LEU A 259 -14.93 -32.20 -8.67
C LEU A 259 -15.32 -30.92 -7.95
N ASP A 260 -15.60 -29.88 -8.72
CA ASP A 260 -16.20 -28.64 -8.22
C ASP A 260 -17.51 -28.37 -8.98
N ILE A 261 -18.61 -28.40 -8.23
CA ILE A 261 -19.97 -28.08 -8.67
C ILE A 261 -20.58 -26.97 -7.79
N SER A 262 -19.72 -26.16 -7.19
CA SER A 262 -20.13 -25.02 -6.37
C SER A 262 -20.90 -23.99 -7.20
N ASP A 263 -21.78 -23.24 -6.56
CA ASP A 263 -22.64 -22.27 -7.23
C ASP A 263 -22.61 -20.92 -6.51
N ASP A 264 -22.68 -19.83 -7.25
CA ASP A 264 -22.82 -18.48 -6.71
C ASP A 264 -24.29 -18.12 -6.44
N GLN A 265 -25.21 -18.90 -7.02
CA GLN A 265 -26.64 -18.74 -6.83
C GLN A 265 -27.15 -19.57 -5.67
N HIS A 266 -28.17 -19.05 -5.00
CA HIS A 266 -29.10 -19.84 -4.19
C HIS A 266 -29.98 -20.74 -5.07
N SER A 267 -29.45 -21.26 -6.18
CA SER A 267 -30.20 -22.15 -7.04
C SER A 267 -30.52 -23.39 -6.21
N GLY A 268 -31.80 -23.78 -6.19
CA GLY A 268 -32.25 -25.01 -5.53
C GLY A 268 -31.79 -26.26 -6.28
N SER A 269 -30.61 -26.24 -6.90
CA SER A 269 -30.06 -27.37 -7.66
C SER A 269 -29.90 -28.57 -6.73
N GLU A 270 -30.64 -29.62 -7.04
CA GLU A 270 -30.60 -30.88 -6.28
C GLU A 270 -29.34 -31.70 -6.60
N ILE A 271 -28.49 -31.25 -7.54
CA ILE A 271 -27.34 -32.03 -8.02
C ILE A 271 -26.39 -32.41 -6.90
N ALA A 272 -25.94 -31.43 -6.10
CA ALA A 272 -25.02 -31.68 -4.99
C ALA A 272 -25.68 -32.56 -3.91
N PHE A 273 -26.94 -32.30 -3.58
CA PHE A 273 -27.70 -33.07 -2.61
C PHE A 273 -27.87 -34.55 -3.04
N CYS A 274 -28.26 -34.79 -4.30
CA CYS A 274 -28.37 -36.13 -4.85
C CYS A 274 -27.00 -36.82 -4.94
N LEU A 275 -25.93 -36.11 -5.32
CA LEU A 275 -24.57 -36.65 -5.40
C LEU A 275 -24.11 -37.23 -4.06
N LEU A 276 -24.33 -36.52 -2.96
CA LEU A 276 -23.94 -36.97 -1.61
C LEU A 276 -24.64 -38.28 -1.20
N ARG A 277 -25.83 -38.56 -1.72
CA ARG A 277 -26.64 -39.75 -1.41
C ARG A 277 -26.37 -40.95 -2.32
N GLN A 278 -25.65 -40.76 -3.43
CA GLN A 278 -25.30 -41.85 -4.33
C GLN A 278 -24.21 -42.75 -3.71
N LYS A 279 -24.49 -44.05 -3.65
CA LYS A 279 -23.50 -45.05 -3.25
C LYS A 279 -22.54 -45.33 -4.41
N ASP A 280 -21.27 -45.57 -4.10
CA ASP A 280 -20.21 -45.98 -5.05
C ASP A 280 -19.90 -45.02 -6.21
N ILE A 281 -20.49 -43.81 -6.22
CA ILE A 281 -20.15 -42.77 -7.19
C ILE A 281 -18.77 -42.19 -6.88
N LEU A 282 -17.94 -42.00 -7.92
CA LEU A 282 -16.62 -41.37 -7.81
C LEU A 282 -15.76 -41.90 -6.64
N PRO A 283 -15.38 -43.20 -6.65
CA PRO A 283 -14.67 -43.83 -5.52
C PRO A 283 -13.26 -43.26 -5.30
N ASN A 284 -12.67 -42.61 -6.31
CA ASN A 284 -11.34 -42.02 -6.25
C ASN A 284 -11.34 -40.53 -5.87
N LEU A 285 -12.51 -39.94 -5.56
CA LEU A 285 -12.62 -38.52 -5.28
C LEU A 285 -11.87 -38.15 -4.00
N VAL A 286 -10.95 -37.19 -4.10
CA VAL A 286 -10.19 -36.65 -2.97
C VAL A 286 -10.54 -35.20 -2.64
N SER A 287 -11.35 -34.56 -3.50
CA SER A 287 -11.65 -33.14 -3.41
C SER A 287 -13.02 -32.89 -4.02
N LEU A 288 -13.95 -32.41 -3.19
CA LEU A 288 -15.30 -32.05 -3.62
C LEU A 288 -15.59 -30.61 -3.22
N ASP A 289 -16.07 -29.79 -4.15
CA ASP A 289 -16.60 -28.46 -3.83
C ASP A 289 -18.09 -28.39 -4.17
N ILE A 290 -18.91 -28.12 -3.16
CA ILE A 290 -20.36 -27.97 -3.23
C ILE A 290 -20.83 -26.68 -2.56
N SER A 291 -19.90 -25.72 -2.40
CA SER A 291 -20.16 -24.41 -1.78
C SER A 291 -21.31 -23.67 -2.48
N GLY A 292 -22.05 -22.87 -1.72
CA GLY A 292 -23.18 -22.06 -2.17
C GLY A 292 -24.54 -22.76 -2.15
N ASN A 293 -24.59 -24.08 -1.97
CA ASN A 293 -25.84 -24.83 -1.91
C ASN A 293 -26.40 -24.91 -0.48
N LYS A 294 -27.38 -24.04 -0.16
CA LYS A 294 -28.02 -23.97 1.18
C LYS A 294 -28.73 -25.25 1.63
N SER A 295 -29.11 -26.14 0.71
CA SER A 295 -29.85 -27.37 1.04
C SER A 295 -28.96 -28.48 1.61
N ILE A 296 -27.65 -28.32 1.56
CA ILE A 296 -26.69 -29.31 2.04
C ILE A 296 -26.55 -29.24 3.57
N THR A 297 -26.98 -30.31 4.24
CA THR A 297 -26.86 -30.51 5.69
C THR A 297 -25.59 -31.27 6.06
N ASP A 298 -25.23 -31.22 7.34
CA ASP A 298 -24.06 -31.87 7.93
C ASP A 298 -24.12 -33.40 7.81
N GLU A 299 -25.28 -34.04 8.01
CA GLU A 299 -25.36 -35.51 8.00
C GLU A 299 -25.01 -36.12 6.63
N ALA A 300 -25.47 -35.48 5.55
CA ALA A 300 -25.20 -35.94 4.18
C ALA A 300 -23.70 -35.83 3.85
N VAL A 301 -23.09 -34.72 4.27
CA VAL A 301 -21.65 -34.48 4.08
C VAL A 301 -20.84 -35.47 4.91
N GLU A 302 -21.21 -35.69 6.17
CA GLU A 302 -20.52 -36.58 7.09
C GLU A 302 -20.52 -38.02 6.58
N ALA A 303 -21.68 -38.53 6.14
CA ALA A 303 -21.79 -39.85 5.54
C ALA A 303 -20.90 -40.00 4.30
N PHE A 304 -20.86 -38.96 3.45
CA PHE A 304 -20.05 -38.95 2.23
C PHE A 304 -18.54 -38.94 2.52
N VAL A 305 -18.09 -38.16 3.52
CA VAL A 305 -16.70 -38.06 3.96
C VAL A 305 -16.23 -39.36 4.62
N ARG A 306 -17.04 -39.95 5.50
CA ARG A 306 -16.69 -41.22 6.20
C ARG A 306 -16.44 -42.37 5.24
N GLN A 307 -17.20 -42.43 4.14
CA GLN A 307 -17.01 -43.44 3.10
C GLN A 307 -15.71 -43.24 2.29
N ARG A 308 -15.05 -42.07 2.42
CA ARG A 308 -13.87 -41.67 1.63
C ARG A 308 -12.73 -41.18 2.52
N PRO A 309 -12.00 -42.08 3.20
CA PRO A 309 -10.92 -41.70 4.12
C PRO A 309 -9.73 -41.02 3.43
N ARG A 310 -9.62 -41.10 2.10
CA ARG A 310 -8.61 -40.41 1.29
C ARG A 310 -9.02 -38.99 0.88
N MET A 311 -10.13 -38.47 1.39
CA MET A 311 -10.57 -37.12 1.06
C MET A 311 -9.64 -36.09 1.72
N HIS A 312 -9.16 -35.15 0.91
CA HIS A 312 -8.24 -34.08 1.30
C HIS A 312 -8.91 -32.71 1.33
N PHE A 313 -10.02 -32.53 0.61
CA PHE A 313 -10.73 -31.27 0.57
C PHE A 313 -12.24 -31.42 0.45
N ILE A 314 -12.98 -30.59 1.19
CA ILE A 314 -14.39 -30.38 0.99
C ILE A 314 -14.76 -28.89 1.05
N GLY A 315 -15.49 -28.39 0.05
CA GLY A 315 -15.97 -27.02 -0.01
C GLY A 315 -17.42 -26.89 0.41
N LEU A 316 -17.67 -26.11 1.45
CA LEU A 316 -18.95 -26.00 2.16
C LEU A 316 -19.37 -24.53 2.43
N LEU A 317 -18.62 -23.53 1.97
CA LEU A 317 -18.92 -22.13 2.24
C LEU A 317 -20.32 -21.79 1.68
N GLY A 318 -21.17 -21.14 2.48
CA GLY A 318 -22.54 -20.82 2.06
C GLY A 318 -23.51 -22.02 2.01
N THR A 319 -23.14 -23.17 2.59
CA THR A 319 -24.04 -24.31 2.84
C THR A 319 -24.43 -24.36 4.33
N ALA A 320 -25.49 -25.10 4.70
CA ALA A 320 -25.83 -25.26 6.12
C ALA A 320 -24.74 -26.04 6.88
N ALA A 321 -24.13 -27.05 6.24
CA ALA A 321 -23.00 -27.79 6.79
C ALA A 321 -21.72 -26.93 6.99
N GLY A 322 -21.58 -25.82 6.26
CA GLY A 322 -20.39 -24.95 6.30
C GLY A 322 -20.20 -24.15 7.60
N PHE A 323 -21.16 -24.22 8.52
CA PHE A 323 -21.20 -23.49 9.80
C PHE A 323 -21.32 -24.45 10.99
N THR A 324 -20.65 -25.59 10.90
CA THR A 324 -20.72 -26.65 11.91
C THR A 324 -19.33 -27.19 12.22
N GLU A 325 -19.13 -27.66 13.45
CA GLU A 325 -17.80 -28.04 13.97
C GLU A 325 -17.33 -29.44 13.52
N PHE A 326 -18.23 -30.30 13.03
CA PHE A 326 -17.93 -31.71 12.74
C PHE A 326 -16.83 -31.90 11.67
N VAL A 327 -16.69 -30.97 10.73
CA VAL A 327 -15.51 -30.86 9.86
C VAL A 327 -14.74 -29.60 10.20
N SER A 328 -14.13 -29.60 11.38
CA SER A 328 -13.32 -28.47 11.87
C SER A 328 -12.21 -28.03 10.91
N GLY A 329 -11.83 -28.90 9.96
CA GLY A 329 -10.71 -28.72 9.04
C GLY A 329 -9.36 -29.06 9.66
N GLN A 330 -9.36 -29.65 10.86
CA GLN A 330 -8.16 -30.16 11.53
C GLN A 330 -7.70 -31.49 10.90
N GLY A 331 -6.38 -31.67 10.78
CA GLY A 331 -5.78 -32.88 10.22
C GLY A 331 -5.55 -32.81 8.72
N SER A 332 -5.77 -33.93 8.01
CA SER A 332 -5.50 -34.05 6.56
C SER A 332 -6.62 -33.51 5.67
N LEU A 333 -7.85 -33.41 6.19
CA LEU A 333 -9.02 -32.91 5.47
C LEU A 333 -9.14 -31.39 5.63
N LYS A 334 -8.96 -30.67 4.52
CA LYS A 334 -9.17 -29.24 4.44
C LYS A 334 -10.63 -28.92 4.15
N VAL A 335 -11.15 -27.88 4.78
CA VAL A 335 -12.54 -27.45 4.62
C VAL A 335 -12.56 -25.98 4.30
N SER A 336 -13.29 -25.56 3.26
CA SER A 336 -13.65 -24.14 3.08
C SER A 336 -15.09 -23.94 3.57
N GLY A 337 -15.22 -23.23 4.67
CA GLY A 337 -16.50 -22.96 5.37
C GLY A 337 -16.44 -21.62 6.08
N GLY A 338 -17.42 -21.32 6.92
CA GLY A 338 -17.53 -20.06 7.65
C GLY A 338 -17.42 -20.20 9.18
N GLU A 339 -17.24 -21.41 9.70
CA GLU A 339 -17.33 -21.67 11.15
C GLU A 339 -16.13 -21.13 11.94
N ASN A 340 -14.91 -21.38 11.44
CA ASN A 340 -13.68 -21.08 12.17
C ASN A 340 -12.59 -20.46 11.29
N GLU A 341 -11.53 -19.94 11.92
CA GLU A 341 -10.40 -19.29 11.24
C GLU A 341 -9.79 -20.18 10.14
N MET A 342 -9.53 -21.46 10.40
CA MET A 342 -8.92 -22.35 9.40
C MET A 342 -9.79 -22.52 8.15
N GLN A 343 -11.10 -22.68 8.36
CA GLN A 343 -12.07 -22.81 7.28
C GLN A 343 -12.16 -21.54 6.42
N ILE A 344 -12.25 -20.38 7.07
CA ILE A 344 -12.32 -19.08 6.41
C ILE A 344 -11.04 -18.81 5.60
N LEU A 345 -9.86 -19.12 6.17
CA LEU A 345 -8.60 -18.93 5.46
C LEU A 345 -8.44 -19.90 4.29
N GLU A 346 -8.92 -21.14 4.39
CA GLU A 346 -8.93 -22.06 3.24
C GLU A 346 -9.92 -21.59 2.15
N ALA A 347 -11.07 -21.04 2.53
CA ALA A 347 -12.01 -20.42 1.61
C ALA A 347 -11.38 -19.25 0.85
N LEU A 348 -10.74 -18.30 1.56
CA LEU A 348 -10.06 -17.16 0.92
C LEU A 348 -8.90 -17.60 0.01
N LYS A 349 -8.15 -18.65 0.38
CA LYS A 349 -7.08 -19.19 -0.47
C LYS A 349 -7.62 -19.73 -1.80
N ARG A 350 -8.76 -20.43 -1.78
CA ARG A 350 -9.32 -21.10 -2.96
C ARG A 350 -10.20 -20.21 -3.81
N TYR A 351 -10.96 -19.33 -3.18
CA TYR A 351 -12.02 -18.57 -3.83
C TYR A 351 -11.62 -17.12 -4.12
N ASN A 352 -10.34 -16.77 -4.05
CA ASN A 352 -9.88 -15.39 -4.21
C ASN A 352 -10.29 -14.70 -5.53
N GLU A 353 -10.67 -15.45 -6.58
CA GLU A 353 -11.20 -14.91 -7.85
C GLU A 353 -12.74 -14.92 -7.93
N ARG A 354 -13.45 -15.41 -6.90
CA ARG A 354 -14.92 -15.56 -6.86
C ARG A 354 -15.55 -14.52 -5.92
N PRO A 355 -16.05 -13.37 -6.41
CA PRO A 355 -16.42 -12.23 -5.56
C PRO A 355 -17.48 -12.59 -4.52
N VAL A 356 -18.47 -13.40 -4.88
CA VAL A 356 -19.55 -13.83 -3.95
C VAL A 356 -18.99 -14.61 -2.76
N PHE A 357 -18.07 -15.55 -3.00
CA PHE A 357 -17.44 -16.33 -1.93
C PHE A 357 -16.41 -15.52 -1.15
N VAL A 358 -15.66 -14.61 -1.78
CA VAL A 358 -14.76 -13.69 -1.07
C VAL A 358 -15.55 -12.79 -0.12
N LYS A 359 -16.67 -12.23 -0.60
CA LYS A 359 -17.57 -11.41 0.22
C LYS A 359 -18.08 -12.18 1.44
N GLU A 360 -18.57 -13.40 1.23
CA GLU A 360 -19.06 -14.25 2.31
C GLU A 360 -17.94 -14.59 3.31
N ALA A 361 -16.78 -15.02 2.82
CA ALA A 361 -15.63 -15.35 3.67
C ALA A 361 -15.11 -14.12 4.45
N PHE A 362 -15.10 -12.93 3.84
CA PHE A 362 -14.75 -11.69 4.55
C PHE A 362 -15.78 -11.29 5.59
N PHE A 363 -17.07 -11.57 5.37
CA PHE A 363 -18.09 -11.32 6.39
C PHE A 363 -17.83 -12.15 7.65
N HIS A 364 -17.56 -13.45 7.50
CA HIS A 364 -17.22 -14.32 8.63
C HIS A 364 -15.86 -13.96 9.23
N LEU A 365 -14.88 -13.59 8.39
CA LEU A 365 -13.59 -13.10 8.88
C LEU A 365 -13.75 -11.83 9.71
N PHE A 366 -14.62 -10.90 9.31
CA PHE A 366 -14.88 -9.69 10.07
C PHE A 366 -15.36 -10.02 11.48
N LEU A 367 -16.31 -10.96 11.63
CA LEU A 367 -16.80 -11.41 12.94
C LEU A 367 -15.68 -11.99 13.82
N GLN A 368 -14.79 -12.79 13.23
CA GLN A 368 -13.63 -13.38 13.93
C GLN A 368 -12.59 -12.31 14.32
N THR A 369 -12.33 -11.34 13.45
CA THR A 369 -11.31 -10.30 13.68
C THR A 369 -11.75 -9.24 14.70
N CYS A 370 -13.06 -9.09 14.97
CA CYS A 370 -13.61 -8.10 15.90
C CYS A 370 -13.01 -8.16 17.31
N PHE A 371 -12.61 -9.33 17.80
CA PHE A 371 -12.06 -9.51 19.15
C PHE A 371 -10.57 -9.87 19.15
N MET A 372 -9.91 -9.69 18.01
CA MET A 372 -8.53 -10.11 17.84
C MET A 372 -7.55 -9.25 18.64
N LYS A 373 -6.65 -9.92 19.37
CA LYS A 373 -5.60 -9.30 20.19
C LYS A 373 -4.19 -9.72 19.77
N ILE A 374 -4.09 -10.61 18.78
CA ILE A 374 -2.83 -11.18 18.31
C ILE A 374 -2.63 -10.75 16.86
N THR A 375 -1.39 -10.39 16.54
CA THR A 375 -0.94 -10.05 15.19
C THR A 375 -0.99 -11.28 14.30
N LYS A 376 -1.75 -11.22 13.20
CA LYS A 376 -1.96 -12.31 12.22
C LYS A 376 -1.61 -11.89 10.78
N PRO A 377 -0.32 -11.87 10.38
CA PRO A 377 0.10 -11.42 9.05
C PRO A 377 -0.49 -12.24 7.89
N GLU A 378 -0.65 -13.55 8.10
CA GLU A 378 -1.22 -14.49 7.14
C GLU A 378 -2.68 -14.17 6.77
N ILE A 379 -3.46 -13.62 7.72
CA ILE A 379 -4.83 -13.18 7.48
C ILE A 379 -4.82 -11.89 6.66
N LEU A 380 -4.01 -10.91 7.06
CA LEU A 380 -3.89 -9.63 6.33
C LEU A 380 -3.46 -9.86 4.87
N LYS A 381 -2.57 -10.82 4.63
CA LYS A 381 -2.17 -11.24 3.28
C LYS A 381 -3.35 -11.71 2.44
N LEU A 382 -4.23 -12.55 2.99
CA LEU A 382 -5.42 -13.03 2.27
C LEU A 382 -6.44 -11.91 2.03
N VAL A 383 -6.56 -10.97 2.98
CA VAL A 383 -7.38 -9.76 2.80
C VAL A 383 -6.83 -8.90 1.65
N ILE A 384 -5.52 -8.67 1.61
CA ILE A 384 -4.85 -7.95 0.51
C ILE A 384 -5.13 -8.61 -0.84
N ILE A 385 -5.03 -9.95 -0.93
CA ILE A 385 -5.31 -10.69 -2.16
C ILE A 385 -6.76 -10.48 -2.60
N GLY A 386 -7.73 -10.65 -1.70
CA GLY A 386 -9.15 -10.45 -2.04
C GLY A 386 -9.46 -9.00 -2.45
N MET A 387 -8.91 -8.01 -1.75
CA MET A 387 -9.05 -6.60 -2.13
C MET A 387 -8.46 -6.33 -3.52
N LYS A 388 -7.28 -6.89 -3.82
CA LYS A 388 -6.61 -6.68 -5.10
C LYS A 388 -7.37 -7.32 -6.27
N ASN A 389 -7.94 -8.50 -6.06
CA ASN A 389 -8.64 -9.22 -7.11
C ASN A 389 -9.99 -8.57 -7.47
N HIS A 390 -10.65 -7.94 -6.49
CA HIS A 390 -11.99 -7.34 -6.64
C HIS A 390 -12.03 -5.83 -6.35
N PRO A 391 -11.25 -4.99 -7.06
CA PRO A 391 -11.12 -3.56 -6.74
C PRO A 391 -12.42 -2.76 -6.97
N LEU A 392 -13.30 -3.25 -7.85
CA LEU A 392 -14.57 -2.59 -8.22
C LEU A 392 -15.79 -3.15 -7.47
N ASP A 393 -15.62 -4.19 -6.64
CA ASP A 393 -16.73 -4.74 -5.84
C ASP A 393 -16.82 -4.01 -4.49
N LEU A 394 -17.81 -3.13 -4.36
CA LEU A 394 -18.04 -2.36 -3.15
C LEU A 394 -18.20 -3.23 -1.91
N ALA A 395 -18.93 -4.34 -2.00
CA ALA A 395 -19.19 -5.19 -0.84
C ALA A 395 -17.90 -5.88 -0.36
N VAL A 396 -17.07 -6.33 -1.29
CA VAL A 396 -15.75 -6.88 -0.97
C VAL A 396 -14.85 -5.81 -0.33
N GLN A 397 -14.73 -4.63 -0.93
CA GLN A 397 -13.87 -3.56 -0.39
C GLN A 397 -14.36 -3.06 0.98
N LEU A 398 -15.67 -2.91 1.16
CA LEU A 398 -16.26 -2.46 2.41
C LEU A 398 -15.95 -3.44 3.56
N THR A 399 -16.23 -4.73 3.38
CA THR A 399 -15.97 -5.73 4.43
C THR A 399 -14.49 -5.98 4.64
N ALA A 400 -13.68 -5.96 3.57
CA ALA A 400 -12.23 -6.07 3.67
C ALA A 400 -11.62 -4.92 4.48
N SER A 401 -12.02 -3.67 4.21
CA SER A 401 -11.53 -2.51 4.97
C SER A 401 -11.85 -2.60 6.47
N ALA A 402 -12.99 -3.18 6.83
CA ALA A 402 -13.36 -3.43 8.23
C ALA A 402 -12.46 -4.50 8.87
N CYS A 403 -12.14 -5.57 8.12
CA CYS A 403 -11.16 -6.57 8.56
C CYS A 403 -9.77 -5.94 8.74
N VAL A 404 -9.32 -5.09 7.81
CA VAL A 404 -8.02 -4.40 7.91
C VAL A 404 -7.96 -3.49 9.14
N LEU A 405 -9.02 -2.74 9.42
CA LEU A 405 -9.12 -1.93 10.63
C LEU A 405 -8.96 -2.80 11.89
N ASN A 406 -9.69 -3.93 11.95
CA ASN A 406 -9.60 -4.86 13.08
C ASN A 406 -8.20 -5.48 13.20
N LEU A 407 -7.53 -5.77 12.09
CA LEU A 407 -6.18 -6.35 12.03
C LEU A 407 -5.06 -5.36 12.38
N THR A 408 -5.34 -4.05 12.40
CA THR A 408 -4.31 -3.00 12.56
C THR A 408 -4.52 -2.11 13.78
N ARG A 409 -5.74 -2.05 14.33
CA ARG A 409 -6.06 -1.24 15.53
C ARG A 409 -5.39 -1.72 16.81
N GLN A 410 -5.46 -0.90 17.87
CA GLN A 410 -5.03 -1.26 19.24
C GLN A 410 -3.59 -1.79 19.34
N GLY A 411 -2.67 -1.26 18.53
CA GLY A 411 -1.26 -1.66 18.54
C GLY A 411 -0.94 -2.91 17.72
N LEU A 412 -1.92 -3.60 17.13
CA LEU A 412 -1.66 -4.77 16.26
C LEU A 412 -0.83 -4.40 15.03
N ALA A 413 -0.98 -3.16 14.53
CA ALA A 413 -0.12 -2.63 13.50
C ALA A 413 1.37 -2.74 13.86
N ALA A 414 1.78 -2.74 15.14
CA ALA A 414 3.18 -2.84 15.60
C ALA A 414 3.83 -4.21 15.40
N GLY A 415 3.04 -5.29 15.34
CA GLY A 415 3.54 -6.63 15.01
C GLY A 415 3.54 -6.93 13.51
N MET A 416 2.84 -6.13 12.69
CA MET A 416 2.65 -6.41 11.27
C MET A 416 3.91 -6.16 10.44
N PRO A 417 4.22 -6.99 9.43
CA PRO A 417 5.27 -6.69 8.46
C PRO A 417 5.00 -5.38 7.71
N VAL A 418 6.00 -4.49 7.65
CA VAL A 418 5.89 -3.16 7.00
C VAL A 418 5.42 -3.27 5.54
N ARG A 419 5.78 -4.35 4.85
CA ARG A 419 5.36 -4.62 3.46
C ARG A 419 3.87 -4.86 3.31
N LEU A 420 3.29 -5.63 4.23
CA LEU A 420 1.86 -5.89 4.23
C LEU A 420 1.10 -4.62 4.59
N LEU A 421 1.60 -3.83 5.56
CA LEU A 421 1.04 -2.52 5.87
C LEU A 421 1.10 -1.58 4.66
N SER A 422 2.24 -1.48 3.98
CA SER A 422 2.39 -0.65 2.79
C SER A 422 1.40 -1.05 1.68
N SER A 423 1.33 -2.36 1.40
CA SER A 423 0.44 -2.91 0.37
C SER A 423 -1.03 -2.67 0.70
N VAL A 424 -1.45 -2.91 1.95
CA VAL A 424 -2.86 -2.73 2.33
C VAL A 424 -3.24 -1.26 2.37
N ILE A 425 -2.35 -0.36 2.82
CA ILE A 425 -2.63 1.08 2.83
C ILE A 425 -2.79 1.61 1.40
N GLN A 426 -1.96 1.18 0.45
CA GLN A 426 -2.15 1.53 -0.96
C GLN A 426 -3.52 1.08 -1.49
N LEU A 427 -3.94 -0.15 -1.15
CA LEU A 427 -5.26 -0.66 -1.54
C LEU A 427 -6.42 0.09 -0.87
N LEU A 428 -6.30 0.46 0.41
CA LEU A 428 -7.30 1.27 1.11
C LEU A 428 -7.43 2.66 0.46
N LEU A 429 -6.32 3.33 0.16
CA LEU A 429 -6.34 4.61 -0.56
C LEU A 429 -7.00 4.47 -1.93
N LYS A 430 -6.71 3.38 -2.66
CA LYS A 430 -7.36 3.12 -3.94
C LYS A 430 -8.86 2.85 -3.81
N ALA A 431 -9.28 2.14 -2.77
CA ALA A 431 -10.68 1.92 -2.46
C ALA A 431 -11.39 3.25 -2.12
N MET A 432 -10.72 4.16 -1.40
CA MET A 432 -11.24 5.50 -1.13
C MET A 432 -11.44 6.32 -2.41
N GLU A 433 -10.51 6.25 -3.36
CA GLU A 433 -10.65 6.88 -4.70
C GLU A 433 -11.81 6.29 -5.51
N THR A 434 -11.98 4.97 -5.44
CA THR A 434 -12.97 4.25 -6.24
C THR A 434 -14.39 4.46 -5.71
N PHE A 435 -14.54 4.64 -4.40
CA PHE A 435 -15.84 4.74 -3.72
C PHE A 435 -15.94 5.97 -2.80
N PRO A 436 -15.86 7.20 -3.35
CA PRO A 436 -15.84 8.44 -2.55
C PRO A 436 -17.11 8.64 -1.69
N GLU A 437 -18.27 8.26 -2.22
CA GLU A 437 -19.57 8.43 -1.55
C GLU A 437 -19.82 7.45 -0.39
N GLN A 438 -18.97 6.42 -0.24
CA GLN A 438 -19.22 5.31 0.67
C GLN A 438 -18.65 5.62 2.07
N ARG A 439 -19.41 6.39 2.86
CA ARG A 439 -18.98 6.92 4.18
C ARG A 439 -18.36 5.89 5.12
N GLN A 440 -18.91 4.68 5.20
CA GLN A 440 -18.39 3.64 6.10
C GLN A 440 -17.02 3.09 5.63
N LEU A 441 -16.82 2.95 4.32
CA LEU A 441 -15.53 2.58 3.74
C LEU A 441 -14.49 3.65 4.03
N GLN A 442 -14.82 4.92 3.77
CA GLN A 442 -13.96 6.07 4.05
C GLN A 442 -13.53 6.09 5.54
N LYS A 443 -14.48 5.90 6.46
CA LYS A 443 -14.24 5.81 7.90
C LYS A 443 -13.29 4.67 8.26
N ASN A 444 -13.50 3.46 7.74
CA ASN A 444 -12.63 2.30 8.01
C ASN A 444 -11.18 2.55 7.56
N CYS A 445 -11.02 3.17 6.38
CA CYS A 445 -9.72 3.47 5.82
C CYS A 445 -8.97 4.52 6.64
N LEU A 446 -9.63 5.62 7.02
CA LEU A 446 -9.04 6.69 7.82
C LEU A 446 -8.69 6.23 9.24
N LEU A 447 -9.53 5.40 9.85
CA LEU A 447 -9.23 4.77 11.13
C LEU A 447 -8.00 3.85 11.03
N SER A 448 -7.86 3.10 9.95
CA SER A 448 -6.67 2.26 9.72
C SER A 448 -5.40 3.11 9.55
N LEU A 449 -5.52 4.24 8.83
CA LEU A 449 -4.45 5.22 8.66
C LEU A 449 -4.04 5.92 9.95
N SER A 450 -4.92 6.02 10.96
CA SER A 450 -4.65 6.73 12.23
C SER A 450 -3.58 6.07 13.12
N SER A 451 -3.10 4.87 12.74
CA SER A 451 -1.99 4.21 13.41
C SER A 451 -0.68 4.99 13.26
N VAL A 452 -0.07 5.36 14.39
CA VAL A 452 1.21 6.10 14.43
C VAL A 452 2.31 5.37 13.66
N ARG A 453 2.42 4.04 13.84
CA ARG A 453 3.40 3.22 13.09
C ARG A 453 3.19 3.32 11.59
N ILE A 454 1.94 3.31 11.14
CA ILE A 454 1.63 3.43 9.70
C ILE A 454 2.08 4.79 9.20
N LEU A 455 1.69 5.88 9.87
CA LEU A 455 2.02 7.24 9.42
C LEU A 455 3.53 7.55 9.47
N GLN A 456 4.25 6.96 10.44
CA GLN A 456 5.68 7.20 10.66
C GLN A 456 6.57 6.30 9.80
N ASP A 457 6.39 4.98 9.90
CA ASP A 457 7.38 3.99 9.46
C ASP A 457 7.04 3.33 8.11
N VAL A 458 5.77 3.33 7.72
CA VAL A 458 5.32 2.62 6.52
C VAL A 458 5.50 3.52 5.28
N PRO A 459 6.10 3.00 4.20
CA PRO A 459 6.14 3.72 2.93
C PRO A 459 4.77 3.62 2.22
N PHE A 460 4.15 4.76 1.95
CA PHE A 460 2.92 4.88 1.15
C PHE A 460 2.84 6.30 0.56
N ASN A 461 1.89 6.53 -0.34
CA ASN A 461 1.67 7.85 -0.93
C ASN A 461 1.01 8.79 0.09
N ARG A 462 1.84 9.57 0.81
CA ARG A 462 1.41 10.49 1.87
C ARG A 462 0.60 11.66 1.34
N PHE A 463 0.89 12.12 0.12
CA PHE A 463 0.15 13.20 -0.51
C PHE A 463 -1.30 12.79 -0.80
N VAL A 464 -1.51 11.61 -1.39
CA VAL A 464 -2.87 11.07 -1.62
C VAL A 464 -3.62 10.88 -0.30
N ALA A 465 -2.96 10.36 0.74
CA ALA A 465 -3.57 10.25 2.06
C ALA A 465 -3.95 11.61 2.66
N ALA A 466 -3.08 12.62 2.54
CA ALA A 466 -3.36 13.98 3.02
C ALA A 466 -4.55 14.60 2.28
N LYS A 467 -4.61 14.45 0.94
CA LYS A 467 -5.75 14.91 0.14
C LYS A 467 -7.07 14.35 0.67
N PHE A 468 -7.13 13.05 0.95
CA PHE A 468 -8.33 12.43 1.52
C PHE A 468 -8.69 12.96 2.91
N VAL A 469 -7.71 13.11 3.79
CA VAL A 469 -7.92 13.62 5.16
C VAL A 469 -8.43 15.07 5.12
N VAL A 470 -7.84 15.90 4.27
CA VAL A 470 -8.23 17.30 4.05
C VAL A 470 -9.66 17.39 3.51
N GLN A 471 -9.99 16.64 2.45
CA GLN A 471 -11.36 16.58 1.91
C GLN A 471 -12.38 16.14 2.97
N TRP A 472 -11.99 15.20 3.84
CA TRP A 472 -12.88 14.74 4.90
C TRP A 472 -13.06 15.79 6.00
N LEU A 473 -12.02 16.54 6.38
CA LEU A 473 -12.14 17.68 7.29
C LEU A 473 -13.06 18.77 6.71
N CYS A 474 -12.96 19.06 5.40
CA CYS A 474 -13.84 20.02 4.74
C CYS A 474 -15.33 19.61 4.80
N ASN A 475 -15.63 18.31 4.70
CA ASN A 475 -16.99 17.82 4.42
C ASN A 475 -17.79 17.27 5.62
N GLN A 476 -17.22 17.19 6.84
CA GLN A 476 -17.87 16.48 7.97
C GLN A 476 -18.27 17.40 9.12
N GLU A 477 -19.41 17.06 9.77
CA GLU A 477 -19.94 17.70 10.98
C GLU A 477 -19.70 16.86 12.27
N ASN A 478 -19.21 15.62 12.15
CA ASN A 478 -19.11 14.71 13.29
C ASN A 478 -17.78 14.88 14.08
N GLN A 479 -17.89 15.26 15.36
CA GLN A 479 -16.75 15.51 16.25
C GLN A 479 -15.80 14.31 16.45
N HIS A 480 -16.30 13.07 16.54
CA HIS A 480 -15.42 11.91 16.73
C HIS A 480 -14.54 11.65 15.49
N ILE A 481 -15.14 11.85 14.33
CA ILE A 481 -14.50 11.73 13.02
C ILE A 481 -13.49 12.86 12.80
N GLN A 482 -13.84 14.09 13.20
CA GLN A 482 -12.94 15.24 13.19
C GLN A 482 -11.67 14.96 14.01
N ARG A 483 -11.78 14.39 15.21
CA ARG A 483 -10.62 14.03 16.04
C ARG A 483 -9.65 13.06 15.34
N ILE A 484 -10.17 12.07 14.61
CA ILE A 484 -9.34 11.10 13.87
C ILE A 484 -8.59 11.81 12.74
N ALA A 485 -9.29 12.66 11.99
CA ALA A 485 -8.71 13.40 10.87
C ALA A 485 -7.64 14.40 11.34
N VAL A 486 -7.91 15.12 12.43
CA VAL A 486 -6.95 16.03 13.09
C VAL A 486 -5.70 15.27 13.53
N ASN A 487 -5.84 14.09 14.15
CA ASN A 487 -4.69 13.28 14.54
C ASN A 487 -3.83 12.88 13.31
N VAL A 488 -4.47 12.42 12.23
CA VAL A 488 -3.76 12.02 11.00
C VAL A 488 -3.04 13.22 10.37
N ILE A 489 -3.70 14.37 10.20
CA ILE A 489 -3.08 15.55 9.59
C ILE A 489 -1.97 16.13 10.48
N SER A 490 -2.07 16.00 11.80
CA SER A 490 -1.01 16.41 12.74
C SER A 490 0.32 15.70 12.52
N ILE A 491 0.30 14.54 11.86
CA ILE A 491 1.51 13.77 11.49
C ILE A 491 1.84 13.96 10.01
N LEU A 492 0.84 13.95 9.13
CA LEU A 492 1.06 14.08 7.68
C LEU A 492 1.51 15.48 7.26
N GLY A 493 1.09 16.54 7.97
CA GLY A 493 1.47 17.92 7.64
C GLY A 493 2.98 18.13 7.57
N LEU A 494 3.75 17.48 8.47
CA LEU A 494 5.22 17.52 8.46
C LEU A 494 5.89 16.85 7.26
N LYS A 495 5.12 16.06 6.49
CA LYS A 495 5.65 15.20 5.44
C LYS A 495 5.24 15.64 4.04
N LEU A 496 4.53 16.76 3.91
CA LEU A 496 4.16 17.36 2.63
C LEU A 496 5.24 18.33 2.18
N SER A 497 5.63 18.28 0.90
CA SER A 497 6.48 19.32 0.29
C SER A 497 5.67 20.58 -0.02
N ASP A 498 6.35 21.68 -0.27
CA ASP A 498 5.72 22.96 -0.61
C ASP A 498 4.87 22.85 -1.88
N GLU A 499 5.33 22.12 -2.90
CA GLU A 499 4.56 21.92 -4.13
C GLU A 499 3.28 21.10 -3.87
N GLN A 500 3.35 20.14 -2.95
CA GLN A 500 2.20 19.33 -2.56
C GLN A 500 1.21 20.14 -1.72
N ALA A 501 1.70 20.97 -0.80
CA ALA A 501 0.86 21.87 -0.01
C ALA A 501 0.16 22.90 -0.91
N ALA A 502 0.88 23.48 -1.88
CA ALA A 502 0.33 24.43 -2.84
C ALA A 502 -0.79 23.83 -3.70
N GLN A 503 -0.69 22.55 -4.10
CA GLN A 503 -1.73 21.85 -4.86
C GLN A 503 -3.07 21.72 -4.10
N LEU A 504 -3.05 21.81 -2.77
CA LEU A 504 -4.22 21.71 -1.91
C LEU A 504 -4.53 23.05 -1.21
N SER A 505 -4.03 24.18 -1.74
CA SER A 505 -4.11 25.48 -1.06
C SER A 505 -5.56 25.91 -0.74
N ALA A 506 -6.51 25.68 -1.66
CA ALA A 506 -7.91 26.04 -1.46
C ALA A 506 -8.56 25.18 -0.37
N GLU A 507 -8.29 23.88 -0.36
CA GLU A 507 -8.79 22.98 0.67
C GLU A 507 -8.11 23.25 2.02
N PHE A 508 -6.81 23.59 2.02
CA PHE A 508 -6.09 23.97 3.23
C PHE A 508 -6.58 25.29 3.83
N TYR A 509 -7.03 26.25 3.02
CA TYR A 509 -7.70 27.45 3.55
C TYR A 509 -8.88 27.04 4.45
N ILE A 510 -9.77 26.18 3.93
CA ILE A 510 -10.93 25.65 4.69
C ILE A 510 -10.47 24.86 5.93
N VAL A 511 -9.46 23.98 5.78
CA VAL A 511 -8.96 23.18 6.90
C VAL A 511 -8.37 24.04 8.00
N VAL A 512 -7.56 25.05 7.68
CA VAL A 512 -6.99 25.97 8.66
C VAL A 512 -8.10 26.70 9.41
N GLY A 513 -9.10 27.23 8.70
CA GLY A 513 -10.28 27.82 9.34
C GLY A 513 -10.97 26.87 10.32
N LYS A 514 -11.25 25.63 9.89
CA LYS A 514 -11.87 24.62 10.77
C LYS A 514 -10.99 24.22 11.97
N LEU A 515 -9.68 24.15 11.80
CA LEU A 515 -8.77 23.86 12.91
C LEU A 515 -8.79 25.01 13.94
N LEU A 516 -8.84 26.26 13.48
CA LEU A 516 -8.98 27.42 14.36
C LEU A 516 -10.34 27.44 15.07
N GLU A 517 -11.44 27.11 14.39
CA GLU A 517 -12.76 26.95 15.01
C GLU A 517 -12.76 25.91 16.15
N ILE A 518 -12.02 24.79 15.98
CA ILE A 518 -11.85 23.79 17.06
C ILE A 518 -11.11 24.38 18.25
N ILE A 519 -10.02 25.14 18.01
CA ILE A 519 -9.26 25.80 19.07
C ILE A 519 -10.16 26.80 19.80
N GLU A 520 -10.85 27.68 19.07
CA GLU A 520 -11.79 28.67 19.64
C GLU A 520 -12.86 28.01 20.49
N GLN A 521 -13.51 26.96 19.99
CA GLN A 521 -14.54 26.23 20.72
C GLN A 521 -13.99 25.63 22.03
N LYS A 522 -12.82 24.98 21.97
CA LYS A 522 -12.20 24.30 23.12
C LYS A 522 -11.64 25.29 24.14
N THR A 523 -11.10 26.42 23.69
CA THR A 523 -10.66 27.53 24.53
C THR A 523 -11.82 28.13 25.30
N ASN A 524 -12.94 28.43 24.63
CA ASN A 524 -14.16 28.94 25.27
C ASN A 524 -14.76 27.98 26.31
N GLN A 525 -14.52 26.68 26.15
CA GLN A 525 -14.96 25.62 27.07
C GLN A 525 -13.93 25.29 28.16
N SER A 526 -12.74 25.88 28.10
CA SER A 526 -11.57 25.52 28.92
C SER A 526 -11.24 24.02 28.90
N GLU A 527 -11.41 23.36 27.75
CA GLU A 527 -11.22 21.91 27.59
C GLU A 527 -9.89 21.57 26.89
N LEU A 528 -8.91 21.12 27.67
CA LEU A 528 -7.57 20.73 27.19
C LEU A 528 -7.47 19.23 26.86
N ASP A 529 -8.37 18.74 26.01
CA ASP A 529 -8.39 17.34 25.61
C ASP A 529 -7.30 17.00 24.56
N ALA A 530 -7.20 15.71 24.20
CA ALA A 530 -6.28 15.27 23.16
C ALA A 530 -6.55 15.95 21.81
N THR A 531 -7.80 16.31 21.51
CA THR A 531 -8.18 16.97 20.26
C THR A 531 -7.55 18.35 20.19
N PHE A 532 -7.65 19.15 21.25
CA PHE A 532 -7.03 20.47 21.35
C PHE A 532 -5.52 20.41 21.07
N HIS A 533 -4.80 19.49 21.74
CA HIS A 533 -3.36 19.33 21.53
C HIS A 533 -3.00 18.84 20.13
N PHE A 534 -3.80 17.94 19.53
CA PHE A 534 -3.56 17.50 18.15
C PHE A 534 -3.86 18.61 17.14
N THR A 535 -4.85 19.47 17.39
CA THR A 535 -5.17 20.62 16.54
C THR A 535 -4.05 21.65 16.56
N LEU A 536 -3.53 22.02 17.75
CA LEU A 536 -2.36 22.91 17.86
C LEU A 536 -1.14 22.34 17.12
N ARG A 537 -0.88 21.05 17.30
CA ARG A 537 0.22 20.36 16.60
C ARG A 537 0.01 20.33 15.09
N ALA A 538 -1.22 20.12 14.62
CA ALA A 538 -1.53 20.15 13.20
C ALA A 538 -1.27 21.53 12.59
N LEU A 539 -1.77 22.60 13.21
CA LEU A 539 -1.54 23.96 12.75
C LEU A 539 -0.05 24.32 12.75
N TRP A 540 0.68 23.98 13.80
CA TRP A 540 2.13 24.22 13.87
C TRP A 540 2.88 23.48 12.74
N ASN A 541 2.54 22.22 12.52
CA ASN A 541 3.18 21.40 11.49
C ASN A 541 2.80 21.79 10.05
N LEU A 542 1.61 22.34 9.85
CA LEU A 542 1.13 22.81 8.54
C LEU A 542 1.69 24.19 8.16
N THR A 543 2.08 25.00 9.14
CA THR A 543 2.69 26.33 8.93
C THR A 543 4.21 26.28 8.76
N ASP A 544 4.84 25.19 9.18
CA ASP A 544 6.28 24.93 9.03
C ASP A 544 6.71 24.95 7.55
N GLU A 545 7.60 25.88 7.21
CA GLU A 545 8.09 26.14 5.84
C GLU A 545 6.98 26.37 4.79
N ALA A 546 5.78 26.82 5.21
CA ALA A 546 4.62 26.93 4.32
C ALA A 546 4.01 28.36 4.31
N PRO A 547 4.59 29.32 3.55
CA PRO A 547 4.14 30.73 3.54
C PRO A 547 2.65 30.91 3.21
N THR A 548 2.12 30.12 2.29
CA THR A 548 0.70 30.15 1.93
C THR A 548 -0.19 29.75 3.09
N ILE A 549 0.19 28.73 3.87
CA ILE A 549 -0.58 28.28 5.03
C ILE A 549 -0.49 29.29 6.19
N CYS A 550 0.68 29.90 6.39
CA CYS A 550 0.83 31.03 7.33
C CYS A 550 -0.08 32.20 6.96
N THR A 551 -0.23 32.48 5.66
CA THR A 551 -1.15 33.51 5.16
C THR A 551 -2.60 33.14 5.47
N HIS A 552 -3.01 31.90 5.19
CA HIS A 552 -4.36 31.39 5.53
C HIS A 552 -4.66 31.49 7.03
N PHE A 553 -3.70 31.15 7.89
CA PHE A 553 -3.82 31.31 9.34
C PHE A 553 -4.10 32.77 9.72
N MET A 554 -3.36 33.71 9.13
CA MET A 554 -3.55 35.13 9.38
C MET A 554 -4.90 35.64 8.84
N ASP A 555 -5.35 35.15 7.68
CA ASP A 555 -6.62 35.54 7.06
C ASP A 555 -7.83 35.07 7.86
N HIS A 556 -7.71 33.92 8.54
CA HIS A 556 -8.71 33.40 9.47
C HIS A 556 -8.61 33.99 10.89
N LYS A 557 -7.95 35.15 11.07
CA LYS A 557 -7.75 35.82 12.38
C LYS A 557 -7.08 34.92 13.43
N GLY A 558 -6.20 34.01 12.99
CA GLY A 558 -5.52 33.08 13.88
C GLY A 558 -4.65 33.78 14.93
N LEU A 559 -4.07 34.94 14.61
CA LEU A 559 -3.27 35.72 15.57
C LEU A 559 -4.09 36.18 16.78
N ASP A 560 -5.28 36.74 16.54
CA ASP A 560 -6.15 37.25 17.60
C ASP A 560 -6.57 36.10 18.53
N LEU A 561 -6.98 34.97 17.96
CA LEU A 561 -7.33 33.77 18.72
C LEU A 561 -6.13 33.23 19.52
N PHE A 562 -4.93 33.23 18.94
CA PHE A 562 -3.74 32.70 19.61
C PHE A 562 -3.27 33.62 20.75
N LEU A 563 -3.52 34.93 20.67
CA LEU A 563 -3.34 35.85 21.80
C LEU A 563 -4.31 35.53 22.93
N GLU A 564 -5.59 35.34 22.63
CA GLU A 564 -6.59 34.92 23.63
C GLU A 564 -6.22 33.59 24.30
N VAL A 565 -5.71 32.61 23.53
CA VAL A 565 -5.20 31.34 24.07
C VAL A 565 -4.03 31.56 25.03
N LEU A 566 -3.08 32.46 24.71
CA LEU A 566 -1.96 32.78 25.60
C LEU A 566 -2.42 33.46 26.89
N GLU A 567 -3.45 34.31 26.81
CA GLU A 567 -4.02 35.00 27.98
C GLU A 567 -4.76 34.02 28.90
N ILE A 568 -5.67 33.21 28.34
CA ILE A 568 -6.48 32.23 29.09
C ILE A 568 -5.61 31.14 29.71
N PHE A 569 -4.62 30.63 28.98
CA PHE A 569 -3.73 29.56 29.42
C PHE A 569 -2.32 30.06 29.78
N SER A 570 -2.24 31.24 30.37
CA SER A 570 -0.98 31.92 30.73
C SER A 570 -0.07 31.16 31.73
N SER A 571 -0.62 30.17 32.45
CA SER A 571 0.14 29.32 33.37
C SER A 571 0.56 27.96 32.78
N ASP A 572 0.11 27.61 31.56
CA ASP A 572 0.40 26.33 30.94
C ASP A 572 1.49 26.46 29.87
N SER A 573 2.74 26.21 30.27
CA SER A 573 3.90 26.26 29.38
C SER A 573 3.83 25.25 28.23
N SER A 574 3.06 24.16 28.38
CA SER A 574 2.85 23.14 27.35
C SER A 574 2.00 23.65 26.18
N ILE A 575 1.12 24.62 26.45
CA ILE A 575 0.28 25.29 25.44
C ILE A 575 1.06 26.46 24.86
N GLN A 576 1.66 27.28 25.72
CA GLN A 576 2.41 28.48 25.31
C GLN A 576 3.48 28.15 24.27
N HIS A 577 4.30 27.12 24.48
CA HIS A 577 5.37 26.82 23.51
C HIS A 577 4.82 26.33 22.17
N LYS A 578 3.65 25.67 22.11
CA LYS A 578 3.04 25.23 20.85
C LYS A 578 2.47 26.41 20.07
N VAL A 579 1.82 27.32 20.79
CA VAL A 579 1.28 28.57 20.25
C VAL A 579 2.40 29.44 19.70
N LEU A 580 3.44 29.68 20.51
CA LEU A 580 4.61 30.44 20.09
C LEU A 580 5.40 29.74 18.97
N GLY A 581 5.46 28.41 18.97
CA GLY A 581 6.09 27.64 17.90
C GLY A 581 5.44 27.89 16.54
N LEU A 582 4.11 27.91 16.48
CA LEU A 582 3.38 28.30 15.27
C LEU A 582 3.65 29.76 14.90
N LEU A 583 3.57 30.68 15.88
CA LEU A 583 3.75 32.11 15.62
C LEU A 583 5.19 32.45 15.18
N ASN A 584 6.18 31.65 15.61
CA ASN A 584 7.54 31.72 15.10
C ASN A 584 7.59 31.37 13.61
N ASN A 585 6.93 30.29 13.18
CA ASN A 585 6.84 29.95 11.75
C ASN A 585 6.17 31.06 10.93
N VAL A 586 5.14 31.72 11.48
CA VAL A 586 4.51 32.89 10.85
C VAL A 586 5.49 34.08 10.79
N ALA A 587 6.29 34.28 11.84
CA ALA A 587 7.32 35.33 11.88
C ALA A 587 8.50 35.09 10.94
N GLU A 588 8.74 33.86 10.48
CA GLU A 588 9.73 33.57 9.44
C GLU A 588 9.27 34.08 8.05
N VAL A 589 7.96 34.25 7.84
CA VAL A 589 7.39 34.74 6.57
C VAL A 589 7.41 36.26 6.51
N ARG A 590 8.35 36.80 5.74
CA ARG A 590 8.66 38.23 5.64
C ARG A 590 7.48 39.09 5.21
N GLU A 591 6.59 38.57 4.38
CA GLU A 591 5.42 39.25 3.85
C GLU A 591 4.34 39.47 4.93
N LEU A 592 4.35 38.68 6.00
CA LEU A 592 3.38 38.75 7.09
C LEU A 592 3.82 39.69 8.23
N HIS A 593 5.06 40.16 8.23
CA HIS A 593 5.59 41.05 9.27
C HIS A 593 4.73 42.29 9.51
N PRO A 594 4.22 43.02 8.50
CA PRO A 594 3.36 44.17 8.73
C PRO A 594 2.08 43.83 9.53
N ARG A 595 1.57 42.60 9.37
CA ARG A 595 0.39 42.10 10.09
C ARG A 595 0.70 41.64 11.51
N LEU A 596 1.95 41.23 11.77
CA LEU A 596 2.46 40.86 13.10
C LEU A 596 2.87 42.07 13.93
N MET A 597 3.12 43.25 13.32
CA MET A 597 3.50 44.48 14.02
C MET A 597 2.32 45.12 14.78
N GLN A 598 1.72 44.35 15.68
CA GLN A 598 0.67 44.79 16.60
C GLN A 598 1.26 44.96 17.99
N LYS A 599 0.89 46.06 18.66
CA LYS A 599 1.47 46.39 19.96
C LYS A 599 1.19 45.30 21.00
N ASP A 600 -0.05 44.85 21.10
CA ASP A 600 -0.47 43.86 22.11
C ASP A 600 0.23 42.51 21.91
N PHE A 601 0.47 42.12 20.64
CA PHE A 601 1.29 40.95 20.33
C PHE A 601 2.74 41.12 20.78
N MET A 602 3.36 42.25 20.47
CA MET A 602 4.76 42.49 20.84
C MET A 602 4.96 42.64 22.36
N ASP A 603 3.98 43.19 23.08
CA ASP A 603 4.01 43.30 24.54
C ASP A 603 3.95 41.89 25.18
N ASN A 604 3.04 41.02 24.69
CA ASN A 604 2.96 39.62 25.11
C ASN A 604 4.26 38.82 24.81
N VAL A 605 4.79 38.93 23.59
CA VAL A 605 6.06 38.27 23.21
C VAL A 605 7.21 38.78 24.09
N SER A 606 7.24 40.08 24.37
CA SER A 606 8.24 40.68 25.27
C SER A 606 8.17 40.07 26.66
N GLU A 607 6.98 39.88 27.23
CA GLU A 607 6.82 39.24 28.54
C GLU A 607 7.33 37.80 28.54
N LEU A 608 6.88 37.00 27.57
CA LEU A 608 7.21 35.58 27.45
C LEU A 608 8.69 35.32 27.14
N LEU A 609 9.41 36.30 26.60
CA LEU A 609 10.85 36.24 26.37
C LEU A 609 11.63 35.90 27.65
N ASN A 610 11.17 36.37 28.81
CA ASN A 610 11.81 36.13 30.11
C ASN A 610 11.22 34.92 30.88
N SER A 611 10.46 34.05 30.21
CA SER A 611 9.92 32.85 30.84
C SER A 611 11.02 31.99 31.46
N SER A 612 10.72 31.38 32.60
CA SER A 612 11.59 30.37 33.22
C SER A 612 11.65 29.08 32.39
N GLU A 613 10.65 28.84 31.56
CA GLU A 613 10.55 27.67 30.69
C GLU A 613 11.28 27.96 29.37
N ILE A 614 12.35 27.20 29.12
CA ILE A 614 13.26 27.45 27.99
C ILE A 614 12.54 27.38 26.64
N GLU A 615 11.54 26.51 26.46
CA GLU A 615 10.77 26.37 25.23
C GLU A 615 9.95 27.63 24.92
N VAL A 616 9.36 28.23 25.94
CA VAL A 616 8.56 29.46 25.81
C VAL A 616 9.49 30.62 25.46
N SER A 617 10.58 30.78 26.23
CA SER A 617 11.59 31.80 25.96
C SER A 617 12.22 31.63 24.57
N TYR A 618 12.47 30.38 24.14
CA TYR A 618 13.06 30.04 22.87
C TYR A 618 12.25 30.53 21.67
N PHE A 619 10.94 30.25 21.64
CA PHE A 619 10.09 30.68 20.54
C PHE A 619 9.78 32.18 20.59
N ALA A 620 9.61 32.76 21.79
CA ALA A 620 9.46 34.21 21.93
C ALA A 620 10.72 34.96 21.42
N ALA A 621 11.91 34.43 21.71
CA ALA A 621 13.17 34.95 21.18
C ALA A 621 13.25 34.82 19.66
N GLY A 622 12.77 33.71 19.07
CA GLY A 622 12.74 33.49 17.62
C GLY A 622 11.83 34.46 16.89
N ILE A 623 10.61 34.68 17.41
CA ILE A 623 9.68 35.70 16.90
C ILE A 623 10.36 37.07 16.94
N THR A 624 10.95 37.43 18.09
CA THR A 624 11.63 38.72 18.28
C THR A 624 12.77 38.88 17.29
N ALA A 625 13.63 37.86 17.16
CA ALA A 625 14.80 37.86 16.28
C ALA A 625 14.41 38.04 14.80
N ASN A 626 13.40 37.30 14.34
CA ASN A 626 12.88 37.40 12.98
C ASN A 626 12.38 38.82 12.68
N LEU A 627 11.57 39.41 13.57
CA LEU A 627 10.98 40.73 13.35
C LEU A 627 12.00 41.87 13.40
N ILE A 628 12.96 41.86 14.35
CA ILE A 628 13.95 42.94 14.47
C ILE A 628 15.05 42.88 13.39
N SER A 629 15.33 41.69 12.85
CA SER A 629 16.39 41.46 11.85
C SER A 629 16.18 42.19 10.52
N ARG A 630 14.94 42.60 10.22
CA ARG A 630 14.59 43.34 8.99
C ARG A 630 15.11 44.77 8.95
N GLY A 631 15.64 45.27 10.07
CA GLY A 631 16.14 46.63 10.19
C GLY A 631 15.07 47.62 10.64
N GLU A 632 15.44 48.89 10.68
CA GLU A 632 14.56 49.96 11.18
C GLU A 632 13.43 50.30 10.21
N GLU A 633 13.67 50.21 8.90
CA GLU A 633 12.69 50.59 7.87
C GLU A 633 11.44 49.70 7.86
N ALA A 634 11.59 48.42 8.20
CA ALA A 634 10.48 47.47 8.27
C ALA A 634 9.71 47.54 9.60
N TRP A 635 10.23 48.28 10.60
CA TRP A 635 9.64 48.36 11.93
C TRP A 635 8.60 49.49 12.00
N THR A 636 7.32 49.15 12.13
CA THR A 636 6.22 50.13 12.10
C THR A 636 5.75 50.60 13.48
N LEU A 637 6.18 49.92 14.55
CA LEU A 637 5.85 50.27 15.93
C LEU A 637 6.82 51.32 16.50
N ASN A 638 6.62 51.70 17.77
CA ASN A 638 7.46 52.70 18.44
C ASN A 638 8.94 52.26 18.48
N GLN A 639 9.86 53.14 18.05
CA GLN A 639 11.30 52.85 18.04
C GLN A 639 11.91 52.62 19.44
N LYS A 640 11.26 53.12 20.50
CA LYS A 640 11.64 52.78 21.88
C LYS A 640 11.36 51.32 22.21
N LEU A 641 10.24 50.78 21.71
CA LEU A 641 9.90 49.36 21.87
C LEU A 641 10.91 48.48 21.13
N ARG A 642 11.29 48.85 19.90
CA ARG A 642 12.33 48.14 19.13
C ARG A 642 13.65 48.04 19.90
N ARG A 643 14.14 49.17 20.42
CA ARG A 643 15.39 49.22 21.19
C ARG A 643 15.31 48.38 22.45
N SER A 644 14.21 48.50 23.20
CA SER A 644 13.95 47.67 24.38
C SER A 644 13.99 46.18 24.05
N LEU A 645 13.37 45.75 22.96
CA LEU A 645 13.37 44.34 22.53
C LEU A 645 14.75 43.85 22.10
N ILE A 646 15.55 44.68 21.41
CA ILE A 646 16.93 44.34 21.03
C ILE A 646 17.78 44.08 22.29
N GLU A 647 17.74 45.01 23.25
CA GLU A 647 18.49 44.89 24.51
C GLU A 647 18.00 43.68 25.32
N LYS A 648 16.67 43.51 25.41
CA LYS A 648 16.05 42.41 26.14
C LYS A 648 16.44 41.06 25.54
N LEU A 649 16.29 40.86 24.23
CA LEU A 649 16.66 39.64 23.51
C LEU A 649 18.10 39.24 23.83
N HIS A 650 19.05 40.15 23.65
CA HIS A 650 20.46 39.87 23.89
C HIS A 650 20.70 39.51 25.37
N SER A 651 20.17 40.30 26.31
CA SER A 651 20.36 40.04 27.75
C SER A 651 19.71 38.74 28.25
N THR A 652 18.63 38.29 27.61
CA THR A 652 17.95 37.03 27.93
C THR A 652 18.75 35.84 27.41
N LEU A 653 19.21 35.90 26.17
CA LEU A 653 19.97 34.81 25.53
C LEU A 653 21.29 34.51 26.27
N LEU A 654 21.97 35.53 26.79
CA LEU A 654 23.17 35.35 27.60
C LEU A 654 22.94 34.64 28.94
N LYS A 655 21.68 34.58 29.41
CA LYS A 655 21.29 33.87 30.64
C LYS A 655 20.79 32.46 30.37
N TRP A 656 20.62 32.07 29.10
CA TRP A 656 20.15 30.74 28.76
C TRP A 656 21.15 29.66 29.20
N PRO A 657 20.65 28.45 29.51
CA PRO A 657 21.53 27.31 29.71
C PRO A 657 22.31 26.98 28.44
N THR A 658 23.34 26.14 28.58
CA THR A 658 24.10 25.70 27.40
C THR A 658 23.18 24.95 26.42
N PRO A 659 23.45 25.01 25.11
CA PRO A 659 22.65 24.35 24.08
C PRO A 659 22.49 22.83 24.26
N GLU A 660 23.27 22.17 25.12
CA GLU A 660 23.10 20.76 25.46
C GLU A 660 21.98 20.50 26.48
N CYS A 661 21.29 21.54 26.96
CA CYS A 661 20.18 21.44 27.90
C CYS A 661 19.07 20.50 27.39
N LYS A 662 18.22 20.04 28.31
CA LYS A 662 17.02 19.27 27.95
C LYS A 662 15.89 20.25 27.66
N MET A 663 15.31 20.14 26.48
CA MET A 663 13.99 20.68 26.16
C MET A 663 12.99 19.52 26.15
N VAL A 664 11.82 19.72 26.74
CA VAL A 664 10.68 18.78 26.79
C VAL A 664 10.22 18.42 25.37
N ALA A 665 10.22 19.40 24.46
CA ALA A 665 9.92 19.21 23.06
C ALA A 665 11.09 19.72 22.23
N LEU A 666 11.86 18.79 21.61
CA LEU A 666 12.92 19.16 20.68
C LEU A 666 12.29 19.66 19.36
N PRO A 667 12.58 20.90 18.92
CA PRO A 667 12.15 21.36 17.61
C PRO A 667 12.72 20.46 16.50
N ALA A 668 11.86 20.04 15.58
CA ALA A 668 12.23 19.16 14.48
C ALA A 668 12.23 19.93 13.16
N TYR A 669 13.35 20.58 12.84
CA TYR A 669 13.49 21.35 11.60
C TYR A 669 13.59 20.44 10.37
N ARG A 670 12.95 20.85 9.27
CA ARG A 670 13.10 20.21 7.95
C ARG A 670 14.29 20.79 7.21
N SER A 671 14.44 22.12 7.26
CA SER A 671 15.56 22.90 6.74
C SER A 671 16.18 23.77 7.84
N LEU A 672 17.46 24.12 7.68
CA LEU A 672 18.14 25.14 8.49
C LEU A 672 18.19 26.50 7.77
N LYS A 673 17.67 26.61 6.54
CA LYS A 673 17.63 27.85 5.77
C LYS A 673 16.99 29.04 6.48
N PRO A 674 15.91 28.89 7.28
CA PRO A 674 15.33 30.04 8.00
C PRO A 674 16.32 30.73 8.95
N PHE A 675 17.35 30.02 9.43
CA PHE A 675 18.37 30.58 10.32
C PHE A 675 19.46 31.38 9.60
N TYR A 676 19.73 31.11 8.32
CA TYR A 676 20.89 31.70 7.64
C TYR A 676 20.81 33.23 7.51
N PRO A 677 19.67 33.84 7.14
CA PRO A 677 19.55 35.30 7.15
C PRO A 677 19.74 35.93 8.54
N LEU A 678 19.46 35.17 9.61
CA LEU A 678 19.63 35.62 10.99
C LEU A 678 21.10 35.51 11.43
N LEU A 679 21.81 34.47 10.98
CA LEU A 679 23.26 34.35 11.14
C LEU A 679 24.02 35.49 10.44
N ASP A 680 23.53 35.95 9.29
CA ASP A 680 24.16 37.06 8.55
C ASP A 680 23.83 38.46 9.13
N CYS A 681 23.08 38.54 10.23
CA CYS A 681 22.68 39.80 10.87
C CYS A 681 23.78 40.37 11.80
N PHE A 682 24.94 40.72 11.25
CA PHE A 682 26.11 41.20 12.01
C PHE A 682 25.87 42.46 12.86
N THR A 683 24.81 43.23 12.58
CA THR A 683 24.46 44.43 13.35
C THR A 683 23.77 44.13 14.68
N LEU A 684 23.22 42.92 14.86
CA LEU A 684 22.42 42.55 16.02
C LEU A 684 22.91 41.20 16.60
N PRO A 685 23.90 41.21 17.52
CA PRO A 685 24.45 39.99 18.10
C PRO A 685 23.40 39.06 18.72
N GLY A 686 22.38 39.61 19.39
CA GLY A 686 21.26 38.82 19.93
C GLY A 686 20.54 37.96 18.87
N VAL A 687 20.38 38.47 17.64
CA VAL A 687 19.77 37.72 16.53
C VAL A 687 20.66 36.55 16.12
N GLN A 688 21.97 36.81 15.95
CA GLN A 688 22.95 35.78 15.60
C GLN A 688 23.08 34.71 16.70
N ILE A 689 23.08 35.11 17.98
CA ILE A 689 23.15 34.19 19.12
C ILE A 689 21.95 33.24 19.10
N TRP A 690 20.73 33.73 18.90
CA TRP A 690 19.55 32.86 18.84
C TRP A 690 19.68 31.81 17.73
N ALA A 691 20.04 32.24 16.51
CA ALA A 691 20.20 31.34 15.37
C ALA A 691 21.32 30.32 15.58
N ALA A 692 22.49 30.75 16.08
CA ALA A 692 23.60 29.86 16.37
C ALA A 692 23.27 28.88 17.52
N TRP A 693 22.58 29.34 18.57
CA TRP A 693 22.15 28.50 19.68
C TRP A 693 21.18 27.42 19.20
N ALA A 694 20.19 27.77 18.36
CA ALA A 694 19.23 26.85 17.78
C ALA A 694 19.90 25.75 16.95
N ILE A 695 20.81 26.13 16.03
CA ILE A 695 21.56 25.18 15.20
C ILE A 695 22.42 24.25 16.06
N LEU A 696 23.12 24.81 17.06
CA LEU A 696 23.96 24.03 17.96
C LEU A 696 23.14 23.04 18.80
N HIS A 697 21.97 23.47 19.30
CA HIS A 697 21.06 22.61 20.06
C HIS A 697 20.64 21.38 19.24
N VAL A 698 20.22 21.56 17.98
CA VAL A 698 19.79 20.40 17.17
C VAL A 698 20.96 19.54 16.71
N CYS A 699 22.13 20.13 16.43
CA CYS A 699 23.35 19.38 16.11
C CYS A 699 23.86 18.55 17.29
N CYS A 700 23.73 19.03 18.53
CA CYS A 700 24.17 18.27 19.70
C CYS A 700 23.23 17.09 20.01
N LYS A 701 21.92 17.23 19.75
CA LYS A 701 20.92 16.18 20.02
C LYS A 701 20.83 15.14 18.90
N THR A 702 20.91 15.57 17.63
CA THR A 702 20.77 14.69 16.46
C THR A 702 21.81 15.02 15.40
N SER A 703 23.09 14.88 15.75
CA SER A 703 24.23 15.25 14.92
C SER A 703 24.19 14.66 13.51
N ALA A 704 23.90 13.36 13.39
CA ALA A 704 23.85 12.67 12.10
C ALA A 704 22.87 13.33 11.10
N LYS A 705 21.70 13.78 11.57
CA LYS A 705 20.69 14.43 10.74
C LYS A 705 21.07 15.88 10.43
N TYR A 706 21.29 16.70 11.46
CA TYR A 706 21.38 18.14 11.27
C TYR A 706 22.75 18.61 10.78
N CYS A 707 23.83 17.88 11.06
CA CYS A 707 25.12 18.17 10.40
C CYS A 707 25.04 17.87 8.90
N ALA A 708 24.35 16.80 8.50
CA ALA A 708 24.14 16.50 7.08
C ALA A 708 23.32 17.61 6.40
N ILE A 709 22.18 18.02 6.99
CA ILE A 709 21.35 19.12 6.45
C ILE A 709 22.16 20.42 6.35
N LEU A 710 22.91 20.80 7.39
CA LEU A 710 23.74 22.00 7.39
C LEU A 710 24.76 22.00 6.24
N ILE A 711 25.36 20.86 5.94
CA ILE A 711 26.33 20.70 4.83
C ILE A 711 25.60 20.79 3.49
N GLU A 712 24.52 20.03 3.31
CA GLU A 712 23.73 19.95 2.07
C GLU A 712 23.10 21.29 1.68
N GLU A 713 22.77 22.13 2.67
CA GLU A 713 22.15 23.44 2.46
C GLU A 713 23.16 24.60 2.39
N ASN A 714 24.46 24.32 2.28
CA ASN A 714 25.55 25.31 2.26
C ASN A 714 25.65 26.19 3.52
N GLY A 715 25.14 25.71 4.67
CA GLY A 715 25.20 26.41 5.96
C GLY A 715 26.63 26.67 6.45
N LEU A 716 27.61 25.90 6.01
CA LEU A 716 29.02 26.09 6.38
C LEU A 716 29.57 27.46 5.97
N GLN A 717 29.12 28.00 4.83
CA GLN A 717 29.58 29.32 4.37
C GLN A 717 29.23 30.41 5.39
N HIS A 718 28.01 30.39 5.93
CA HIS A 718 27.56 31.34 6.94
C HIS A 718 28.37 31.22 8.24
N LEU A 719 28.69 29.99 8.66
CA LEU A 719 29.51 29.74 9.84
C LEU A 719 30.95 30.22 9.66
N TYR A 720 31.58 29.98 8.51
CA TYR A 720 32.92 30.46 8.23
C TYR A 720 32.97 31.99 8.12
N ASN A 721 31.98 32.62 7.49
CA ASN A 721 31.89 34.08 7.44
C ASN A 721 31.90 34.70 8.84
N ILE A 722 31.19 34.10 9.80
CA ILE A 722 31.19 34.58 11.20
C ILE A 722 32.54 34.33 11.88
N LYS A 723 33.13 33.14 11.66
CA LYS A 723 34.41 32.74 12.26
C LYS A 723 35.57 33.62 11.79
N GLU A 724 35.59 33.99 10.51
CA GLU A 724 36.65 34.77 9.86
C GLU A 724 36.47 36.28 10.03
N ASN A 725 35.28 36.74 10.42
CA ASN A 725 35.03 38.15 10.67
C ASN A 725 35.46 38.55 12.09
N ASP A 726 36.50 39.39 12.18
CA ASP A 726 37.05 39.90 13.45
C ASP A 726 36.06 40.74 14.27
N GLN A 727 35.05 41.33 13.61
CA GLN A 727 34.00 42.14 14.24
C GLN A 727 32.83 41.30 14.78
N SER A 728 32.82 39.98 14.54
CA SER A 728 31.79 39.10 15.09
C SER A 728 31.83 39.10 16.62
N ASP A 729 30.66 39.12 17.23
CA ASP A 729 30.51 39.07 18.68
C ASP A 729 31.19 37.80 19.27
N PRO A 730 31.90 37.90 20.41
CA PRO A 730 32.63 36.76 20.99
C PRO A 730 31.74 35.56 21.32
N ASP A 731 30.51 35.78 21.79
CA ASP A 731 29.60 34.69 22.17
C ASP A 731 29.07 33.98 20.92
N VAL A 732 28.81 34.73 19.85
CA VAL A 732 28.44 34.15 18.55
C VAL A 732 29.58 33.29 18.01
N ARG A 733 30.82 33.80 18.03
CA ARG A 733 32.00 33.04 17.59
C ARG A 733 32.20 31.76 18.41
N TYR A 734 31.94 31.80 19.71
CA TYR A 734 31.99 30.61 20.57
C TYR A 734 31.00 29.53 20.13
N LEU A 735 29.73 29.90 19.92
CA LEU A 735 28.69 28.97 19.46
C LEU A 735 29.01 28.39 18.08
N VAL A 736 29.43 29.24 17.14
CA VAL A 736 29.81 28.81 15.78
C VAL A 736 30.96 27.82 15.79
N ASN A 737 32.02 28.06 16.58
CA ASN A 737 33.14 27.12 16.69
C ASN A 737 32.71 25.76 17.26
N LYS A 738 31.74 25.74 18.18
CA LYS A 738 31.16 24.48 18.69
C LYS A 738 30.38 23.74 17.60
N ILE A 739 29.55 24.44 16.81
CA ILE A 739 28.83 23.83 15.68
C ILE A 739 29.82 23.18 14.71
N LEU A 740 30.88 23.92 14.33
CA LEU A 740 31.91 23.42 13.44
C LEU A 740 32.61 22.15 13.99
N SER A 741 32.86 22.05 15.29
CA SER A 741 33.44 20.83 15.87
C SER A 741 32.52 19.59 15.73
N TYR A 742 31.20 19.79 15.79
CA TYR A 742 30.23 18.71 15.57
C TYR A 742 30.21 18.28 14.10
N VAL A 743 30.29 19.24 13.18
CA VAL A 743 30.40 19.00 11.74
C VAL A 743 31.68 18.24 11.41
N GLU A 744 32.84 18.68 11.91
CA GLU A 744 34.13 18.01 11.72
C GLU A 744 34.07 16.56 12.20
N THR A 745 33.46 16.34 13.37
CA THR A 745 33.23 14.98 13.89
C THR A 745 32.34 14.17 12.96
N HIS A 746 31.22 14.73 12.49
CA HIS A 746 30.31 14.07 11.55
C HIS A 746 31.02 13.66 10.25
N VAL A 747 31.75 14.58 9.64
CA VAL A 747 32.51 14.34 8.40
C VAL A 747 33.56 13.24 8.59
N LYS A 748 34.23 13.20 9.75
CA LYS A 748 35.20 12.15 10.06
C LYS A 748 34.57 10.75 10.12
N TYR A 749 33.34 10.62 10.61
CA TYR A 749 32.65 9.33 10.73
C TYR A 749 31.93 8.89 9.45
N TYR A 750 31.32 9.82 8.71
CA TYR A 750 30.44 9.51 7.58
C TYR A 750 31.02 9.89 6.21
N GLY A 751 32.13 10.63 6.16
CA GLY A 751 32.73 11.18 4.94
C GLY A 751 32.03 12.45 4.45
N MET A 752 32.69 13.21 3.57
CA MET A 752 32.06 14.35 2.88
C MET A 752 31.12 13.85 1.77
N PRO A 753 29.95 14.48 1.57
CA PRO A 753 29.11 14.21 0.41
C PRO A 753 29.88 14.43 -0.90
N LYS A 754 29.84 13.46 -1.82
CA LYS A 754 30.64 13.45 -3.06
C LYS A 754 30.48 14.71 -3.93
N HIS A 755 29.31 15.36 -3.91
CA HIS A 755 29.02 16.55 -4.71
C HIS A 755 29.79 17.80 -4.27
N LEU A 756 30.21 17.89 -3.00
CA LEU A 756 31.02 19.00 -2.49
C LEU A 756 32.53 18.81 -2.77
N ILE A 757 32.97 17.57 -2.95
CA ILE A 757 34.35 17.25 -3.36
C ILE A 757 34.58 17.68 -4.82
N GLU A 758 33.57 17.56 -5.68
CA GLU A 758 33.64 18.01 -7.09
C GLU A 758 33.69 19.53 -7.24
N LEU A 759 33.06 20.29 -6.33
CA LEU A 759 33.11 21.76 -6.32
C LEU A 759 34.46 22.32 -5.81
N GLN A 760 35.17 21.57 -4.96
CA GLN A 760 36.52 21.95 -4.51
C GLN A 760 37.62 21.54 -5.50
N GLY A 761 37.35 20.62 -6.42
CA GLY A 761 38.30 20.15 -7.44
C GLY A 761 38.41 21.03 -8.71
N HIS A 762 37.79 22.22 -8.73
CA HIS A 762 37.83 23.15 -9.87
C HIS A 762 38.43 24.53 -9.51
N SER A 763 39.17 24.59 -8.41
CA SER A 763 39.81 25.81 -7.91
C SER A 763 41.34 25.69 -7.80
N ASP A 764 41.98 24.94 -8.71
CA ASP A 764 43.44 24.93 -8.90
C ASP A 764 43.81 25.45 -10.29
#